data_AF-A0A452HB55-F1
#
_entry.id   AF-A0A452HB55-F1
#
_cell.length_a   1.000
_cell.length_b   1.000
_cell.length_c   1.000
_cell.angle_alpha   90.00
_cell.angle_beta   90.00
_cell.angle_gamma   90.00
#
_symmetry.space_group_name_H-M   'P 1'
#
loop_
_entity.id
_entity.type
_entity.pdbx_description
1 polymer ?
#
loop_
_entity_poly.entity_id
_entity_poly.type
_entity_poly.pdbx_seq_one_letter_code
_entity_poly.pdbx_strand_id
1 'polypeptide(L)'
;ISPNLHFITRKFWLLCPEIRYDLTLDHKLEYSQFNSGDPFNEDIIMNDQIIEILAFEDSKNMLQALEDLKVANLTRADADLEVYRMQMCKEVIAMLMKNMVFRHNLSPNVEKRMGSILKKQFFAMENEVQEEYTRKMVALTAECNLETRKEMEAQHQRERAANDEAEELIKRLNEKSAIEYRCLLEKIHKLEQNHMKRFLLVRQEEYFAKAYRQLAIFQRTELHNVFFTQIKNAIFKGELKLEATKALVQDYSKIQEDIEELMDFLQANKKYHLSKRFAYREYLINNIHLWDSQASSLLNTAASQITSLINKTERAGHLSENHLGTLLDQAQTEVHSVKQKLDHNLKQEKQRLHQKLVTKRRREILQKQKEQRKEQMSIGDTFKTTKEVSHYLSHWQKLLTDHAVEFEELIEKLDNDASEEIKVLRFTLTEKAIDELKRIQYGVITQELLKLNVSKPFLQQIVEEHKKEIAIQTEQLEKEEHDKNMATGEWLENTRQKLSQELEHGIAEQKKLRSREQLELLRMRQEFHCCYSQMDKNLALPKIRKRALLQAYQSAWREAELLKVDQNSAVSDKQPQPKIKKQRSKNRNKIEVLKKSLEDKIRIYDEPITDENLSKVRNELLLEKENQLHSRENKLGESIAALQFQKTDKKSKTLEIYTAIISVQALLLEELSTSKILSESECTQILEAHNPEIEELDRKLEYEMLHKETAQQQHLLNRQRWTPDGLGLSDEVMEINAERQMSALLCQALNKCKQLVNLHRQSLQEEQWNDVVLEDLLENIEMDTFLALYSQELRLAAYLTKLTMVPVRMLHKLLNLLLPSSSQTELLSVLDSISDRYSDSVIESDISVEEADSCRKRKHQGSWQALESKVRQDLISKGLEKMHSANRSKESLLKKKQLALMERTSFSPLGCLSRHPPVEHFVQPDSLNTAAAEAIELLDTGEKIFLFRDERDPILALHSSPRKKKKNFLNSKKAALANMG
;
A
#
# COMPACT_ATOMS: atom_id res chain seq x y z
N ILE A 1 5.47 26.87 22.64
CA ILE A 1 4.16 27.58 22.75
C ILE A 1 4.38 29.03 22.32
N SER A 2 3.89 29.44 21.15
CA SER A 2 3.79 30.86 20.78
C SER A 2 2.51 31.07 19.95
N PRO A 3 1.56 31.93 20.38
CA PRO A 3 0.27 32.13 19.71
C PRO A 3 0.35 33.03 18.45
N ASN A 4 1.54 33.49 18.06
CA ASN A 4 1.67 34.58 17.08
C ASN A 4 1.62 34.14 15.61
N LEU A 5 1.67 32.84 15.29
CA LEU A 5 1.53 32.37 13.91
C LEU A 5 0.08 32.43 13.39
N HIS A 6 -0.90 32.46 14.30
CA HIS A 6 -2.32 32.53 13.96
C HIS A 6 -2.77 33.94 13.53
N PHE A 7 -2.00 34.97 13.87
CA PHE A 7 -2.33 36.36 13.56
C PHE A 7 -1.79 36.83 12.20
N ILE A 8 -0.69 36.23 11.72
CA ILE A 8 -0.09 36.56 10.42
C ILE A 8 -0.83 35.85 9.27
N THR A 9 -1.32 34.63 9.50
CA THR A 9 -2.19 33.92 8.56
C THR A 9 -3.55 34.59 8.40
N ARG A 10 -4.09 35.27 9.42
CA ARG A 10 -5.39 35.98 9.33
C ARG A 10 -5.34 37.31 8.57
N LYS A 11 -4.20 38.02 8.57
CA LYS A 11 -4.08 39.33 7.89
C LYS A 11 -3.83 39.22 6.38
N PHE A 12 -3.24 38.13 5.89
CA PHE A 12 -2.98 37.96 4.46
C PHE A 12 -4.23 37.53 3.66
N TRP A 13 -5.24 36.93 4.32
CA TRP A 13 -6.54 36.58 3.74
C TRP A 13 -7.51 37.77 3.57
N LEU A 14 -7.12 38.99 3.95
CA LEU A 14 -7.97 40.18 3.91
C LEU A 14 -7.79 41.07 2.65
N LEU A 15 -6.86 40.75 1.74
CA LEU A 15 -6.49 41.63 0.62
C LEU A 15 -6.98 41.21 -0.79
N CYS A 16 -7.73 40.12 -0.94
CA CYS A 16 -8.39 39.76 -2.21
C CYS A 16 -9.88 39.44 -1.99
N PRO A 17 -10.83 40.34 -2.33
CA PRO A 17 -12.23 40.18 -1.95
C PRO A 17 -13.06 39.17 -2.76
N GLU A 18 -12.59 38.66 -3.90
CA GLU A 18 -13.43 37.92 -4.86
C GLU A 18 -13.42 36.38 -4.72
N ILE A 19 -12.75 35.81 -3.71
CA ILE A 19 -12.65 34.34 -3.53
C ILE A 19 -13.44 33.88 -2.29
N ARG A 20 -14.59 34.51 -2.00
CA ARG A 20 -15.29 34.32 -0.71
C ARG A 20 -16.44 33.30 -0.69
N TYR A 21 -16.85 32.71 -1.81
CA TYR A 21 -18.05 31.86 -1.81
C TYR A 21 -17.89 30.38 -2.22
N ASP A 22 -16.75 29.94 -2.76
CA ASP A 22 -16.57 28.54 -3.20
C ASP A 22 -15.43 27.77 -2.50
N LEU A 23 -14.65 28.42 -1.63
CA LEU A 23 -13.44 27.83 -1.02
C LEU A 23 -13.53 27.62 0.50
N THR A 24 -14.68 27.90 1.10
CA THR A 24 -14.84 27.83 2.57
C THR A 24 -15.15 26.43 3.11
N LEU A 25 -15.46 25.44 2.28
CA LEU A 25 -15.68 24.05 2.71
C LEU A 25 -14.44 23.15 2.57
N ASP A 26 -13.62 23.34 1.52
CA ASP A 26 -12.59 22.36 1.14
C ASP A 26 -11.30 22.39 1.98
N HIS A 27 -11.08 23.38 2.85
CA HIS A 27 -9.77 23.53 3.52
C HIS A 27 -9.81 23.42 5.05
N LYS A 28 -10.99 23.18 5.64
CA LYS A 28 -11.11 23.04 7.10
C LYS A 28 -11.14 21.59 7.61
N LEU A 29 -11.35 20.59 6.75
CA LEU A 29 -11.51 19.20 7.19
C LEU A 29 -10.30 18.28 6.96
N GLU A 30 -9.32 18.65 6.15
CA GLU A 30 -8.20 17.74 5.82
C GLU A 30 -7.02 17.77 6.79
N TYR A 31 -7.01 18.65 7.79
CA TYR A 31 -5.84 18.89 8.64
C TYR A 31 -5.97 18.49 10.11
N SER A 32 -6.89 17.57 10.42
CA SER A 32 -7.22 17.25 11.82
C SER A 32 -7.19 15.77 12.21
N GLN A 33 -6.82 14.84 11.30
CA GLN A 33 -6.85 13.39 11.58
C GLN A 33 -6.02 12.91 12.79
N PHE A 34 -5.21 13.78 13.38
CA PHE A 34 -4.35 13.51 14.52
C PHE A 34 -4.21 14.70 15.49
N ASN A 35 -4.93 15.81 15.27
CA ASN A 35 -4.76 17.06 16.03
C ASN A 35 -5.98 17.48 16.87
N SER A 36 -7.06 16.70 16.90
CA SER A 36 -8.15 16.91 17.84
C SER A 36 -8.17 15.78 18.87
N GLY A 37 -8.22 16.12 20.15
CA GLY A 37 -8.30 15.15 21.25
C GLY A 37 -9.62 14.35 21.30
N ASP A 38 -10.44 14.40 20.25
CA ASP A 38 -11.71 13.69 20.14
C ASP A 38 -11.98 13.32 18.66
N PRO A 39 -11.45 12.19 18.14
CA PRO A 39 -11.70 11.72 16.76
C PRO A 39 -13.19 11.61 16.40
N PHE A 40 -14.04 11.55 17.42
CA PHE A 40 -15.50 11.49 17.33
C PHE A 40 -16.14 12.73 16.71
N ASN A 41 -15.57 13.92 16.91
CA ASN A 41 -16.15 15.14 16.37
C ASN A 41 -15.99 15.22 14.84
N GLU A 42 -14.89 14.68 14.32
CA GLU A 42 -14.61 14.64 12.87
C GLU A 42 -15.47 13.60 12.13
N ASP A 43 -15.71 12.44 12.74
CA ASP A 43 -16.59 11.40 12.21
C ASP A 43 -18.03 11.90 12.04
N ILE A 44 -18.51 12.67 13.00
CA ILE A 44 -19.85 13.24 12.99
C ILE A 44 -19.98 14.29 11.88
N ILE A 45 -19.00 15.19 11.75
CA ILE A 45 -18.99 16.23 10.71
C ILE A 45 -18.95 15.60 9.32
N MET A 46 -18.16 14.54 9.12
CA MET A 46 -18.06 13.84 7.84
C MET A 46 -19.34 13.12 7.43
N ASN A 47 -20.09 12.59 8.40
CA ASN A 47 -21.38 11.98 8.11
C ASN A 47 -22.47 13.00 7.76
N ASP A 48 -22.33 14.26 8.18
CA ASP A 48 -23.27 15.33 7.81
C ASP A 48 -23.13 15.79 6.36
N GLN A 49 -21.93 15.64 5.77
CA GLN A 49 -21.62 16.13 4.41
C GLN A 49 -22.57 15.60 3.35
N ILE A 50 -23.15 14.40 3.52
CA ILE A 50 -24.15 13.90 2.55
C ILE A 50 -25.41 14.77 2.51
N ILE A 51 -25.81 15.39 3.62
CA ILE A 51 -26.96 16.31 3.64
C ILE A 51 -26.63 17.57 2.86
N GLU A 52 -25.38 18.03 2.91
CA GLU A 52 -24.89 19.16 2.09
C GLU A 52 -24.87 18.79 0.60
N ILE A 53 -24.38 17.59 0.27
CA ILE A 53 -24.31 17.07 -1.10
C ILE A 53 -25.71 16.94 -1.71
N LEU A 54 -26.66 16.30 -1.02
CA LEU A 54 -28.04 16.15 -1.49
C LEU A 54 -28.74 17.52 -1.64
N ALA A 55 -28.21 18.55 -0.99
CA ALA A 55 -28.68 19.93 -1.07
C ALA A 55 -27.94 20.77 -2.14
N PHE A 56 -27.15 20.21 -3.06
CA PHE A 56 -26.66 21.00 -4.20
C PHE A 56 -27.75 21.25 -5.27
N GLU A 57 -27.46 22.17 -6.19
CA GLU A 57 -28.34 22.48 -7.32
C GLU A 57 -27.97 21.71 -8.59
N ASP A 58 -26.69 21.39 -8.76
CA ASP A 58 -26.14 20.69 -9.93
C ASP A 58 -25.73 19.26 -9.57
N SER A 59 -26.27 18.27 -10.28
CA SER A 59 -25.97 16.84 -10.11
C SER A 59 -24.51 16.50 -10.38
N LYS A 60 -23.82 17.24 -11.26
CA LYS A 60 -22.38 17.05 -11.51
C LYS A 60 -21.55 17.42 -10.29
N ASN A 61 -21.95 18.47 -9.57
CA ASN A 61 -21.31 18.87 -8.32
C ASN A 61 -21.64 17.89 -7.19
N MET A 62 -22.87 17.34 -7.15
CA MET A 62 -23.24 16.27 -6.20
C MET A 62 -22.34 15.05 -6.34
N LEU A 63 -22.19 14.54 -7.58
CA LEU A 63 -21.37 13.35 -7.86
C LEU A 63 -19.89 13.58 -7.55
N GLN A 64 -19.37 14.78 -7.85
CA GLN A 64 -17.99 15.13 -7.54
C GLN A 64 -17.75 15.14 -6.02
N ALA A 65 -18.59 15.85 -5.27
CA ALA A 65 -18.47 15.92 -3.81
C ALA A 65 -18.71 14.56 -3.14
N LEU A 66 -19.53 13.69 -3.74
CA LEU A 66 -19.71 12.31 -3.28
C LEU A 66 -18.43 11.48 -3.43
N GLU A 67 -17.67 11.66 -4.52
CA GLU A 67 -16.38 10.99 -4.72
C GLU A 67 -15.32 11.52 -3.73
N ASP A 68 -15.32 12.82 -3.43
CA ASP A 68 -14.44 13.41 -2.40
C ASP A 68 -14.78 12.85 -1.00
N LEU A 69 -16.07 12.80 -0.66
CA LEU A 69 -16.57 12.16 0.56
C LEU A 69 -16.17 10.67 0.64
N LYS A 70 -16.13 9.97 -0.50
CA LYS A 70 -15.69 8.56 -0.57
C LYS A 70 -14.23 8.39 -0.22
N VAL A 71 -13.35 9.20 -0.78
CA VAL A 71 -11.91 9.18 -0.47
C VAL A 71 -11.67 9.46 1.02
N ALA A 72 -12.34 10.46 1.58
CA ALA A 72 -12.19 10.81 2.99
C ALA A 72 -12.73 9.71 3.93
N ASN A 73 -13.83 9.03 3.57
CA ASN A 73 -14.33 7.88 4.32
C ASN A 73 -13.40 6.66 4.25
N LEU A 74 -12.78 6.41 3.10
CA LEU A 74 -11.79 5.33 2.97
C LEU A 74 -10.54 5.60 3.81
N THR A 75 -10.05 6.84 3.80
CA THR A 75 -8.86 7.24 4.58
C THR A 75 -9.10 7.07 6.09
N ARG A 76 -10.28 7.46 6.56
CA ARG A 76 -10.71 7.23 7.94
C ARG A 76 -10.85 5.75 8.27
N ALA A 77 -11.46 4.97 7.38
CA ALA A 77 -11.59 3.53 7.58
C ALA A 77 -10.23 2.82 7.70
N ASP A 78 -9.21 3.24 6.94
CA ASP A 78 -7.84 2.75 7.11
C ASP A 78 -7.27 3.09 8.49
N ALA A 79 -7.50 4.30 9.00
CA ALA A 79 -7.06 4.71 10.34
C ALA A 79 -7.74 3.91 11.45
N ASP A 80 -9.07 3.73 11.39
CA ASP A 80 -9.83 2.93 12.37
C ASP A 80 -9.35 1.47 12.41
N LEU A 81 -9.14 0.88 11.23
CA LEU A 81 -8.62 -0.48 11.09
C LEU A 81 -7.20 -0.62 11.66
N GLU A 82 -6.37 0.43 11.55
CA GLU A 82 -5.04 0.43 12.17
C GLU A 82 -5.12 0.49 13.70
N VAL A 83 -6.04 1.28 14.26
CA VAL A 83 -6.29 1.32 15.70
C VAL A 83 -6.73 -0.05 16.21
N TYR A 84 -7.67 -0.72 15.52
CA TYR A 84 -8.09 -2.07 15.90
C TYR A 84 -6.96 -3.09 15.80
N ARG A 85 -6.17 -3.07 14.72
CA ARG A 85 -4.99 -3.93 14.56
C ARG A 85 -4.01 -3.76 15.73
N MET A 86 -3.64 -2.52 16.01
CA MET A 86 -2.70 -2.17 17.08
C MET A 86 -3.22 -2.61 18.46
N GLN A 87 -4.51 -2.42 18.72
CA GLN A 87 -5.15 -2.86 19.96
C GLN A 87 -5.11 -4.38 20.12
N MET A 88 -5.53 -5.11 19.08
CA MET A 88 -5.51 -6.58 19.08
C MET A 88 -4.09 -7.12 19.29
N CYS A 89 -3.09 -6.59 18.57
CA CYS A 89 -1.70 -7.01 18.73
C CYS A 89 -1.17 -6.79 20.16
N LYS A 90 -1.44 -5.65 20.78
CA LYS A 90 -1.00 -5.37 22.17
C LYS A 90 -1.68 -6.28 23.19
N GLU A 91 -2.98 -6.50 23.05
CA GLU A 91 -3.75 -7.37 23.95
C GLU A 91 -3.31 -8.84 23.80
N VAL A 92 -3.10 -9.31 22.58
CA VAL A 92 -2.56 -10.65 22.30
C VAL A 92 -1.17 -10.84 22.90
N ILE A 93 -0.28 -9.86 22.76
CA ILE A 93 1.06 -9.92 23.39
C ILE A 93 0.90 -10.06 24.91
N ALA A 94 0.00 -9.30 25.54
CA ALA A 94 -0.27 -9.42 26.97
C ALA A 94 -0.84 -10.79 27.34
N MET A 95 -1.75 -11.37 26.54
CA MET A 95 -2.29 -12.71 26.73
C MET A 95 -1.20 -13.79 26.62
N LEU A 96 -0.31 -13.67 25.63
CA LEU A 96 0.83 -14.58 25.46
C LEU A 96 1.76 -14.56 26.66
N MET A 97 2.08 -13.38 27.20
CA MET A 97 2.90 -13.28 28.43
C MET A 97 2.22 -13.96 29.63
N LYS A 98 0.90 -13.79 29.80
CA LYS A 98 0.13 -14.50 30.84
C LYS A 98 0.12 -16.01 30.65
N ASN A 99 0.00 -16.47 29.40
CA ASN A 99 0.06 -17.90 29.06
C ASN A 99 1.41 -18.53 29.44
N MET A 100 2.51 -17.78 29.34
CA MET A 100 3.82 -18.24 29.80
C MET A 100 3.90 -18.42 31.32
N VAL A 101 3.20 -17.58 32.09
CA VAL A 101 3.07 -17.73 33.55
C VAL A 101 2.29 -19.00 33.89
N PHE A 102 1.18 -19.25 33.18
CA PHE A 102 0.37 -20.47 33.38
C PHE A 102 1.13 -21.76 33.03
N ARG A 103 2.07 -21.71 32.06
CA ARG A 103 2.93 -22.84 31.69
C ARG A 103 4.19 -22.97 32.59
N HIS A 104 4.30 -22.17 33.66
CA HIS A 104 5.46 -22.10 34.55
C HIS A 104 6.80 -21.77 33.86
N ASN A 105 6.74 -21.18 32.66
CA ASN A 105 7.91 -20.80 31.88
C ASN A 105 8.38 -19.38 32.19
N LEU A 106 7.56 -18.59 32.89
CA LEU A 106 7.85 -17.21 33.29
C LEU A 106 7.32 -16.96 34.72
N SER A 107 8.11 -16.27 35.55
CA SER A 107 7.65 -15.87 36.89
C SER A 107 6.60 -14.74 36.82
N PRO A 108 5.56 -14.74 37.66
CA PRO A 108 4.57 -13.65 37.71
C PRO A 108 5.18 -12.26 37.93
N ASN A 109 6.29 -12.17 38.67
CA ASN A 109 6.98 -10.90 38.90
C ASN A 109 7.67 -10.39 37.63
N VAL A 110 8.21 -11.32 36.83
CA VAL A 110 8.86 -11.01 35.55
C VAL A 110 7.81 -10.61 34.52
N GLU A 111 6.67 -11.32 34.45
CA GLU A 111 5.53 -10.97 33.59
C GLU A 111 5.03 -9.54 33.85
N LYS A 112 4.76 -9.18 35.12
CA LYS A 112 4.32 -7.82 35.48
C LYS A 112 5.34 -6.76 35.09
N ARG A 113 6.63 -7.02 35.33
CA ARG A 113 7.71 -6.10 34.98
C ARG A 113 7.81 -5.93 33.46
N MET A 114 7.84 -7.04 32.71
CA MET A 114 7.86 -7.01 31.23
C MET A 114 6.64 -6.31 30.66
N GLY A 115 5.43 -6.62 31.15
CA GLY A 115 4.20 -5.95 30.75
C GLY A 115 4.24 -4.44 31.00
N SER A 116 4.81 -3.99 32.12
CA SER A 116 4.98 -2.56 32.40
C SER A 116 5.97 -1.88 31.46
N ILE A 117 7.06 -2.56 31.08
CA ILE A 117 8.06 -2.06 30.14
C ILE A 117 7.46 -1.99 28.73
N LEU A 118 6.80 -3.06 28.27
CA LEU A 118 6.11 -3.11 26.99
C LEU A 118 5.07 -1.99 26.88
N LYS A 119 4.23 -1.80 27.89
CA LYS A 119 3.24 -0.72 27.90
C LYS A 119 3.88 0.66 27.77
N LYS A 120 5.00 0.92 28.47
CA LYS A 120 5.75 2.18 28.35
C LYS A 120 6.37 2.34 26.96
N GLN A 121 6.96 1.29 26.40
CA GLN A 121 7.59 1.33 25.07
C GLN A 121 6.57 1.49 23.96
N PHE A 122 5.42 0.80 24.01
CA PHE A 122 4.33 1.00 23.06
C PHE A 122 3.79 2.42 23.11
N PHE A 123 3.59 2.98 24.31
CA PHE A 123 3.14 4.37 24.45
C PHE A 123 4.18 5.36 23.90
N ALA A 124 5.48 5.14 24.17
CA ALA A 124 6.55 5.97 23.63
C ALA A 124 6.60 5.90 22.09
N MET A 125 6.50 4.70 21.52
CA MET A 125 6.42 4.46 20.08
C MET A 125 5.21 5.17 19.46
N GLU A 126 4.03 5.11 20.08
CA GLU A 126 2.84 5.82 19.58
C GLU A 126 3.03 7.34 19.57
N ASN A 127 3.66 7.91 20.60
CA ASN A 127 3.99 9.33 20.62
C ASN A 127 5.02 9.70 19.55
N GLU A 128 6.03 8.85 19.31
CA GLU A 128 7.01 9.06 18.25
C GLU A 128 6.36 9.04 16.86
N VAL A 129 5.49 8.06 16.59
CA VAL A 129 4.71 7.98 15.36
C VAL A 129 3.83 9.21 15.19
N GLN A 130 3.21 9.70 16.27
CA GLN A 130 2.39 10.90 16.28
C GLN A 130 3.19 12.17 15.97
N GLU A 131 4.39 12.29 16.53
CA GLU A 131 5.29 13.41 16.27
C GLU A 131 5.84 13.38 14.84
N GLU A 132 6.24 12.21 14.35
CA GLU A 132 6.64 11.99 12.96
C GLU A 132 5.51 12.29 11.98
N TYR A 133 4.29 11.85 12.30
CA TYR A 133 3.10 12.22 11.55
C TYR A 133 2.95 13.73 11.45
N THR A 134 2.96 14.43 12.59
CA THR A 134 2.77 15.88 12.63
C THR A 134 3.86 16.60 11.83
N ARG A 135 5.12 16.16 11.96
CA ARG A 135 6.25 16.70 11.17
C ARG A 135 6.09 16.47 9.68
N LYS A 136 5.76 15.24 9.25
CA LYS A 136 5.56 14.90 7.84
C LYS A 136 4.39 15.65 7.23
N MET A 137 3.26 15.76 7.93
CA MET A 137 2.11 16.50 7.42
C MET A 137 2.46 17.97 7.19
N VAL A 138 3.09 18.63 8.16
CA VAL A 138 3.47 20.05 8.02
C VAL A 138 4.44 20.25 6.85
N ALA A 139 5.41 19.36 6.68
CA ALA A 139 6.36 19.41 5.57
C ALA A 139 5.65 19.25 4.21
N LEU A 140 4.79 18.23 4.07
CA LEU A 140 4.02 17.99 2.85
C LEU A 140 3.06 19.14 2.54
N THR A 141 2.37 19.68 3.54
CA THR A 141 1.52 20.87 3.37
C THR A 141 2.31 22.06 2.85
N ALA A 142 3.53 22.29 3.37
CA ALA A 142 4.37 23.38 2.89
C ALA A 142 4.81 23.17 1.44
N GLU A 143 5.17 21.93 1.08
CA GLU A 143 5.55 21.55 -0.28
C GLU A 143 4.38 21.69 -1.27
N CYS A 144 3.21 21.12 -0.96
CA CYS A 144 2.00 21.21 -1.79
C CYS A 144 1.50 22.66 -1.94
N ASN A 145 1.58 23.47 -0.88
CA ASN A 145 1.25 24.90 -0.95
C ASN A 145 2.22 25.67 -1.85
N LEU A 146 3.51 25.33 -1.81
CA LEU A 146 4.50 25.94 -2.68
C LEU A 146 4.28 25.54 -4.15
N GLU A 147 4.01 24.26 -4.41
CA GLU A 147 3.67 23.76 -5.74
C GLU A 147 2.42 24.43 -6.28
N THR A 148 1.35 24.48 -5.48
CA THR A 148 0.10 25.14 -5.87
C THR A 148 0.31 26.62 -6.17
N ARG A 149 1.11 27.32 -5.36
CA ARG A 149 1.44 28.72 -5.63
C ARG A 149 2.17 28.88 -6.97
N LYS A 150 3.19 28.06 -7.23
CA LYS A 150 3.96 28.12 -8.49
C LYS A 150 3.09 27.86 -9.71
N GLU A 151 2.27 26.82 -9.67
CA GLU A 151 1.40 26.46 -10.79
C GLU A 151 0.29 27.50 -11.02
N MET A 152 -0.31 28.03 -9.95
CA MET A 152 -1.29 29.11 -10.06
C MET A 152 -0.67 30.42 -10.58
N GLU A 153 0.54 30.78 -10.13
CA GLU A 153 1.26 31.94 -10.66
C GLU A 153 1.59 31.78 -12.15
N ALA A 154 2.04 30.58 -12.56
CA ALA A 154 2.29 30.27 -13.97
C ALA A 154 1.00 30.33 -14.81
N GLN A 155 -0.12 29.80 -14.30
CA GLN A 155 -1.43 29.90 -14.94
C GLN A 155 -1.87 31.37 -15.09
N HIS A 156 -1.77 32.18 -14.03
CA HIS A 156 -2.12 33.60 -14.10
C HIS A 156 -1.21 34.42 -15.02
N GLN A 157 0.06 34.04 -15.17
CA GLN A 157 0.94 34.64 -16.18
C GLN A 157 0.49 34.30 -17.61
N ARG A 158 0.09 33.04 -17.86
CA ARG A 158 -0.46 32.61 -19.16
C ARG A 158 -1.78 33.32 -19.49
N GLU A 159 -2.69 33.45 -18.53
CA GLU A 159 -3.97 34.17 -18.70
C GLU A 159 -3.76 35.66 -18.99
N ARG A 160 -2.81 36.31 -18.30
CA ARG A 160 -2.48 37.71 -18.56
C ARG A 160 -1.93 37.89 -19.98
N ALA A 161 -0.99 37.05 -20.40
CA ALA A 161 -0.46 37.10 -21.76
C ALA A 161 -1.56 36.88 -22.81
N ALA A 162 -2.46 35.91 -22.60
CA ALA A 162 -3.59 35.66 -23.49
C ALA A 162 -4.58 36.82 -23.53
N ASN A 163 -4.85 37.47 -22.39
CA ASN A 163 -5.71 38.65 -22.33
C ASN A 163 -5.08 39.86 -23.03
N ASP A 164 -3.77 40.10 -22.84
CA ASP A 164 -3.03 41.19 -23.50
C ASP A 164 -3.07 40.99 -25.03
N GLU A 165 -2.86 39.76 -25.51
CA GLU A 165 -3.00 39.40 -26.93
C GLU A 165 -4.44 39.59 -27.44
N ALA A 166 -5.43 39.19 -26.64
CA ALA A 166 -6.85 39.35 -26.96
C ALA A 166 -7.26 40.83 -27.06
N GLU A 167 -6.75 41.70 -26.17
CA GLU A 167 -7.04 43.13 -26.20
C GLU A 167 -6.55 43.79 -27.49
N GLU A 168 -5.35 43.45 -27.96
CA GLU A 168 -4.82 43.94 -29.24
C GLU A 168 -5.67 43.52 -30.45
N LEU A 169 -6.25 42.31 -30.40
CA LEU A 169 -7.17 41.82 -31.43
C LEU A 169 -8.53 42.52 -31.36
N ILE A 170 -9.04 42.78 -30.15
CA ILE A 170 -10.36 43.38 -29.90
C ILE A 170 -10.42 44.85 -30.29
N LYS A 171 -9.31 45.61 -30.18
CA LYS A 171 -9.22 47.02 -30.62
C LYS A 171 -9.67 47.24 -32.08
N ARG A 172 -9.73 46.18 -32.89
CA ARG A 172 -10.04 46.21 -34.34
C ARG A 172 -11.41 45.60 -34.69
N LEU A 173 -12.24 45.25 -33.69
CA LEU A 173 -13.49 44.50 -33.83
C LEU A 173 -14.77 45.34 -33.63
N ASN A 174 -15.92 44.74 -33.97
CA ASN A 174 -17.22 45.24 -33.53
C ASN A 174 -17.50 44.79 -32.09
N GLU A 175 -18.29 45.57 -31.35
CA GLU A 175 -18.53 45.41 -29.92
C GLU A 175 -19.16 44.05 -29.57
N LYS A 176 -20.15 43.58 -30.34
CA LYS A 176 -20.78 42.26 -30.11
C LYS A 176 -19.80 41.10 -30.25
N SER A 177 -19.00 41.10 -31.31
CA SER A 177 -18.01 40.05 -31.57
C SER A 177 -16.87 40.04 -30.54
N ALA A 178 -16.50 41.21 -30.03
CA ALA A 178 -15.51 41.38 -28.97
C ALA A 178 -16.01 40.83 -27.63
N ILE A 179 -17.26 41.11 -27.26
CA ILE A 179 -17.88 40.57 -26.04
C ILE A 179 -17.94 39.04 -26.09
N GLU A 180 -18.40 38.47 -27.21
CA GLU A 180 -18.46 37.01 -27.38
C GLU A 180 -17.08 36.35 -27.26
N TYR A 181 -16.03 36.93 -27.86
CA TYR A 181 -14.68 36.40 -27.76
C TYR A 181 -14.14 36.44 -26.33
N ARG A 182 -14.36 37.56 -25.61
CA ARG A 182 -14.00 37.68 -24.18
C ARG A 182 -14.71 36.63 -23.33
N CYS A 183 -16.01 36.42 -23.56
CA CYS A 183 -16.78 35.42 -22.82
C CYS A 183 -16.24 34.00 -23.04
N LEU A 184 -15.88 33.64 -24.27
CA LEU A 184 -15.28 32.34 -24.58
C LEU A 184 -13.90 32.18 -23.93
N LEU A 185 -13.08 33.22 -23.96
CA LEU A 185 -11.75 33.23 -23.34
C LEU A 185 -11.83 33.10 -21.82
N GLU A 186 -12.71 33.86 -21.17
CA GLU A 186 -12.98 33.75 -19.73
C GLU A 186 -13.48 32.35 -19.35
N LYS A 187 -14.35 31.74 -20.18
CA LYS A 187 -14.82 30.37 -19.95
C LYS A 187 -13.67 29.37 -20.01
N ILE A 188 -12.75 29.50 -20.98
CA ILE A 188 -11.54 28.66 -21.05
C ILE A 188 -10.66 28.83 -19.82
N HIS A 189 -10.32 30.07 -19.45
CA HIS A 189 -9.49 30.33 -18.27
C HIS A 189 -10.09 29.71 -17.00
N LYS A 190 -11.43 29.82 -16.82
CA LYS A 190 -12.12 29.18 -15.70
C LYS A 190 -12.00 27.66 -15.73
N LEU A 191 -12.15 27.03 -16.90
CA LEU A 191 -12.01 25.58 -17.06
C LEU A 191 -10.56 25.11 -16.79
N GLU A 192 -9.57 25.82 -17.29
CA GLU A 192 -8.14 25.56 -17.03
C GLU A 192 -7.79 25.68 -15.55
N GLN A 193 -8.21 26.76 -14.89
CA GLN A 193 -8.00 26.95 -13.45
C GLN A 193 -8.68 25.83 -12.64
N ASN A 194 -9.91 25.48 -12.97
CA ASN A 194 -10.64 24.41 -12.26
C ASN A 194 -9.97 23.05 -12.47
N HIS A 195 -9.49 22.76 -13.68
CA HIS A 195 -8.76 21.54 -13.95
C HIS A 195 -7.45 21.48 -13.18
N MET A 196 -6.66 22.56 -13.21
CA MET A 196 -5.38 22.68 -12.49
C MET A 196 -5.57 22.51 -10.98
N LYS A 197 -6.54 23.21 -10.38
CA LYS A 197 -6.87 23.08 -8.95
C LYS A 197 -7.21 21.64 -8.57
N ARG A 198 -8.03 20.95 -9.38
CA ARG A 198 -8.39 19.54 -9.15
C ARG A 198 -7.19 18.61 -9.25
N PHE A 199 -6.32 18.83 -10.25
CA PHE A 199 -5.11 18.04 -10.43
C PHE A 199 -4.16 18.16 -9.22
N LEU A 200 -3.94 19.38 -8.76
CA LEU A 200 -3.10 19.66 -7.60
C LEU A 200 -3.67 19.08 -6.31
N LEU A 201 -4.98 19.18 -6.11
CA LEU A 201 -5.66 18.62 -4.94
C LEU A 201 -5.48 17.09 -4.86
N VAL A 202 -5.72 16.38 -5.96
CA VAL A 202 -5.57 14.91 -5.97
C VAL A 202 -4.12 14.48 -5.79
N ARG A 203 -3.17 15.26 -6.32
CA ARG A 203 -1.75 14.99 -6.10
C ARG A 203 -1.36 15.19 -4.63
N GLN A 204 -1.91 16.22 -3.98
CA GLN A 204 -1.79 16.42 -2.54
C GLN A 204 -2.38 15.25 -1.74
N GLU A 205 -3.61 14.81 -2.06
CA GLU A 205 -4.24 13.62 -1.48
C GLU A 205 -3.33 12.38 -1.62
N GLU A 206 -2.71 12.19 -2.78
CA GLU A 206 -1.80 11.07 -3.04
C GLU A 206 -0.55 11.11 -2.14
N TYR A 207 0.08 12.28 -1.99
CA TYR A 207 1.24 12.43 -1.10
C TYR A 207 0.88 12.13 0.37
N PHE A 208 -0.26 12.64 0.83
CA PHE A 208 -0.75 12.35 2.17
C PHE A 208 -1.04 10.87 2.36
N ALA A 209 -1.77 10.23 1.45
CA ALA A 209 -2.09 8.81 1.53
C ALA A 209 -0.82 7.93 1.57
N LYS A 210 0.22 8.26 0.78
CA LYS A 210 1.52 7.58 0.83
C LYS A 210 2.19 7.75 2.20
N ALA A 211 2.17 8.94 2.76
CA ALA A 211 2.75 9.20 4.08
C ALA A 211 2.01 8.45 5.20
N TYR A 212 0.67 8.46 5.20
CA TYR A 212 -0.14 7.66 6.13
C TYR A 212 0.21 6.18 6.05
N ARG A 213 0.27 5.64 4.83
CA ARG A 213 0.61 4.23 4.61
C ARG A 213 2.00 3.90 5.15
N GLN A 214 3.00 4.74 4.91
CA GLN A 214 4.35 4.53 5.42
C GLN A 214 4.40 4.55 6.96
N LEU A 215 3.67 5.47 7.60
CA LEU A 215 3.63 5.58 9.07
C LEU A 215 2.93 4.37 9.70
N ALA A 216 1.84 3.88 9.11
CA ALA A 216 1.15 2.67 9.58
C ALA A 216 2.09 1.45 9.51
N ILE A 217 2.80 1.27 8.39
CA ILE A 217 3.79 0.20 8.23
C ILE A 217 4.90 0.29 9.28
N PHE A 218 5.42 1.51 9.50
CA PHE A 218 6.45 1.77 10.50
C PHE A 218 5.95 1.41 11.90
N GLN A 219 4.74 1.83 12.29
CA GLN A 219 4.16 1.52 13.59
C GLN A 219 3.99 0.01 13.82
N ARG A 220 3.53 -0.74 12.79
CA ARG A 220 3.43 -2.21 12.86
C ARG A 220 4.80 -2.86 13.05
N THR A 221 5.80 -2.43 12.28
CA THR A 221 7.18 -2.91 12.35
C THR A 221 7.79 -2.66 13.73
N GLU A 222 7.62 -1.45 14.27
CA GLU A 222 8.14 -1.08 15.58
C GLU A 222 7.46 -1.85 16.72
N LEU A 223 6.16 -2.17 16.61
CA LEU A 223 5.48 -3.03 17.57
C LEU A 223 6.16 -4.40 17.68
N HIS A 224 6.47 -5.03 16.53
CA HIS A 224 7.18 -6.31 16.49
C HIS A 224 8.59 -6.16 17.08
N ASN A 225 9.31 -5.09 16.72
CA ASN A 225 10.66 -4.81 17.21
C ASN A 225 10.70 -4.68 18.74
N VAL A 226 9.75 -3.95 19.33
CA VAL A 226 9.60 -3.81 20.78
C VAL A 226 9.40 -5.18 21.44
N PHE A 227 8.49 -6.00 20.92
CA PHE A 227 8.22 -7.34 21.46
C PHE A 227 9.46 -8.25 21.42
N PHE A 228 10.08 -8.39 20.25
CA PHE A 228 11.27 -9.23 20.08
C PHE A 228 12.47 -8.74 20.89
N THR A 229 12.61 -7.42 21.06
CA THR A 229 13.66 -6.85 21.92
C THR A 229 13.45 -7.22 23.38
N GLN A 230 12.21 -7.19 23.88
CA GLN A 230 11.94 -7.61 25.26
C GLN A 230 12.15 -9.10 25.48
N ILE A 231 11.82 -9.95 24.50
CA ILE A 231 12.13 -11.38 24.56
C ILE A 231 13.64 -11.61 24.62
N LYS A 232 14.42 -10.97 23.72
CA LYS A 232 15.89 -11.08 23.72
C LYS A 232 16.47 -10.66 25.07
N ASN A 233 15.98 -9.56 25.65
CA ASN A 233 16.41 -9.09 26.97
C ASN A 233 16.08 -10.09 28.10
N ALA A 234 14.93 -10.76 28.06
CA ALA A 234 14.56 -11.78 29.04
C ALA A 234 15.48 -13.02 28.96
N ILE A 235 15.87 -13.43 27.75
CA ILE A 235 16.85 -14.50 27.52
C ILE A 235 18.22 -14.11 28.10
N PHE A 236 18.71 -12.91 27.77
CA PHE A 236 20.01 -12.43 28.28
C PHE A 236 20.07 -12.36 29.82
N LYS A 237 18.93 -12.13 30.47
CA LYS A 237 18.83 -12.11 31.94
C LYS A 237 18.61 -13.49 32.56
N GLY A 238 18.51 -14.55 31.75
CA GLY A 238 18.21 -15.91 32.21
C GLY A 238 16.79 -16.08 32.75
N GLU A 239 15.90 -15.13 32.50
CA GLU A 239 14.52 -15.12 33.00
C GLU A 239 13.59 -15.98 32.13
N LEU A 240 14.01 -16.30 30.91
CA LEU A 240 13.27 -17.11 29.94
C LEU A 240 14.20 -18.16 29.31
N LYS A 241 13.79 -19.44 29.36
CA LYS A 241 14.52 -20.55 28.75
C LYS A 241 14.43 -20.51 27.21
N LEU A 242 15.42 -21.10 26.54
CA LEU A 242 15.51 -21.08 25.08
C LEU A 242 14.37 -21.87 24.42
N GLU A 243 13.99 -23.03 24.95
CA GLU A 243 12.90 -23.87 24.46
C GLU A 243 11.55 -23.15 24.61
N ALA A 244 11.33 -22.51 25.76
CA ALA A 244 10.15 -21.70 26.03
C ALA A 244 10.06 -20.48 25.10
N THR A 245 11.21 -19.88 24.77
CA THR A 245 11.31 -18.80 23.77
C THR A 245 10.90 -19.29 22.39
N LYS A 246 11.42 -20.44 21.94
CA LYS A 246 11.08 -21.03 20.63
C LYS A 246 9.57 -21.24 20.51
N ALA A 247 8.95 -21.83 21.53
CA ALA A 247 7.50 -22.03 21.58
C ALA A 247 6.72 -20.70 21.59
N LEU A 248 7.15 -19.70 22.37
CA LEU A 248 6.50 -18.38 22.42
C LEU A 248 6.54 -17.67 21.06
N VAL A 249 7.68 -17.71 20.37
CA VAL A 249 7.82 -17.06 19.06
C VAL A 249 7.00 -17.79 17.98
N GLN A 250 6.89 -19.12 18.06
CA GLN A 250 6.00 -19.90 17.19
C GLN A 250 4.51 -19.57 17.46
N ASP A 251 4.10 -19.57 18.73
CA ASP A 251 2.74 -19.21 19.15
C ASP A 251 2.41 -17.78 18.69
N TYR A 252 3.33 -16.83 18.86
CA TYR A 252 3.18 -15.45 18.38
C TYR A 252 3.06 -15.36 16.87
N SER A 253 3.90 -16.07 16.12
CA SER A 253 3.88 -16.03 14.65
C SER A 253 2.54 -16.54 14.10
N LYS A 254 2.05 -17.67 14.62
CA LYS A 254 0.75 -18.22 14.26
C LYS A 254 -0.40 -17.26 14.58
N ILE A 255 -0.40 -16.66 15.76
CA ILE A 255 -1.46 -15.71 16.12
C ILE A 255 -1.37 -14.44 15.28
N GLN A 256 -0.17 -13.97 14.92
CA GLN A 256 -0.04 -12.82 14.03
C GLN A 256 -0.60 -13.13 12.64
N GLU A 257 -0.45 -14.36 12.14
CA GLU A 257 -1.14 -14.81 10.93
C GLU A 257 -2.67 -14.76 11.10
N ASP A 258 -3.21 -15.26 12.21
CA ASP A 258 -4.65 -15.21 12.51
C ASP A 258 -5.17 -13.75 12.58
N ILE A 259 -4.41 -12.83 13.20
CA ILE A 259 -4.71 -11.39 13.24
C ILE A 259 -4.73 -10.82 11.82
N GLU A 260 -3.75 -11.16 11.00
CA GLU A 260 -3.64 -10.64 9.65
C GLU A 260 -4.72 -11.18 8.71
N GLU A 261 -5.14 -12.46 8.84
CA GLU A 261 -6.31 -13.01 8.14
C GLU A 261 -7.60 -12.31 8.60
N LEU A 262 -7.76 -12.05 9.90
CA LEU A 262 -8.86 -11.26 10.43
C LEU A 262 -8.85 -9.84 9.85
N MET A 263 -7.69 -9.18 9.78
CA MET A 263 -7.58 -7.83 9.23
C MET A 263 -7.91 -7.79 7.73
N ASP A 264 -7.53 -8.80 6.96
CA ASP A 264 -7.93 -8.92 5.55
C ASP A 264 -9.45 -9.04 5.40
N PHE A 265 -10.08 -9.86 6.24
CA PHE A 265 -11.53 -9.98 6.29
C PHE A 265 -12.19 -8.64 6.64
N LEU A 266 -11.73 -7.96 7.69
CA LEU A 266 -12.27 -6.67 8.12
C LEU A 266 -12.08 -5.58 7.07
N GLN A 267 -10.92 -5.53 6.41
CA GLN A 267 -10.67 -4.61 5.28
C GLN A 267 -11.62 -4.88 4.12
N ALA A 268 -11.77 -6.15 3.71
CA ALA A 268 -12.66 -6.53 2.62
C ALA A 268 -14.13 -6.21 2.97
N ASN A 269 -14.56 -6.52 4.19
CA ASN A 269 -15.91 -6.23 4.66
C ASN A 269 -16.17 -4.71 4.70
N LYS A 270 -15.23 -3.92 5.24
CA LYS A 270 -15.34 -2.45 5.26
C LYS A 270 -15.38 -1.87 3.85
N LYS A 271 -14.58 -2.39 2.92
CA LYS A 271 -14.62 -2.01 1.49
C LYS A 271 -15.99 -2.30 0.88
N TYR A 272 -16.56 -3.47 1.14
CA TYR A 272 -17.88 -3.87 0.67
C TYR A 272 -18.96 -2.90 1.16
N HIS A 273 -19.06 -2.70 2.48
CA HIS A 273 -20.06 -1.82 3.08
C HIS A 273 -19.95 -0.37 2.59
N LEU A 274 -18.74 0.19 2.55
CA LEU A 274 -18.52 1.52 2.01
C LEU A 274 -18.93 1.60 0.53
N SER A 275 -18.54 0.63 -0.30
CA SER A 275 -18.89 0.63 -1.72
C SER A 275 -20.40 0.51 -1.93
N LYS A 276 -21.09 -0.32 -1.14
CA LYS A 276 -22.55 -0.46 -1.13
C LYS A 276 -23.23 0.86 -0.76
N ARG A 277 -22.75 1.52 0.30
CA ARG A 277 -23.26 2.82 0.74
C ARG A 277 -23.12 3.90 -0.34
N PHE A 278 -21.97 3.97 -1.00
CA PHE A 278 -21.76 4.95 -2.06
C PHE A 278 -22.58 4.65 -3.32
N ALA A 279 -22.76 3.38 -3.69
CA ALA A 279 -23.68 3.02 -4.77
C ALA A 279 -25.13 3.42 -4.45
N TYR A 280 -25.56 3.26 -3.18
CA TYR A 280 -26.87 3.72 -2.73
C TYR A 280 -27.01 5.24 -2.77
N ARG A 281 -25.98 6.00 -2.37
CA ARG A 281 -25.98 7.46 -2.47
C ARG A 281 -25.99 7.97 -3.91
N GLU A 282 -25.29 7.30 -4.83
CA GLU A 282 -25.38 7.57 -6.27
C GLU A 282 -26.81 7.35 -6.78
N TYR A 283 -27.47 6.27 -6.34
CA TYR A 283 -28.88 6.01 -6.61
C TYR A 283 -29.79 7.16 -6.10
N LEU A 284 -29.61 7.63 -4.87
CA LEU A 284 -30.38 8.75 -4.32
C LEU A 284 -30.18 10.05 -5.11
N ILE A 285 -28.95 10.38 -5.51
CA ILE A 285 -28.65 11.58 -6.32
C ILE A 285 -29.36 11.50 -7.68
N ASN A 286 -29.35 10.33 -8.32
CA ASN A 286 -30.05 10.14 -9.60
C ASN A 286 -31.57 10.35 -9.45
N ASN A 287 -32.16 9.88 -8.35
CA ASN A 287 -33.58 10.10 -8.05
C ASN A 287 -33.89 11.57 -7.79
N ILE A 288 -33.05 12.28 -7.04
CA ILE A 288 -33.19 13.73 -6.83
C ILE A 288 -33.16 14.46 -8.17
N HIS A 289 -32.19 14.16 -9.04
CA HIS A 289 -32.11 14.77 -10.36
C HIS A 289 -33.36 14.50 -11.23
N LEU A 290 -33.95 13.31 -11.10
CA LEU A 290 -35.19 12.95 -11.79
C LEU A 290 -36.37 13.80 -11.29
N TRP A 291 -36.57 13.90 -9.97
CA TRP A 291 -37.62 14.72 -9.36
C TRP A 291 -37.44 16.21 -9.68
N ASP A 292 -36.19 16.67 -9.73
CA ASP A 292 -35.82 18.03 -10.09
C ASP A 292 -36.24 18.38 -11.52
N SER A 293 -36.00 17.45 -12.44
CA SER A 293 -36.38 17.57 -13.84
C SER A 293 -37.91 17.56 -14.01
N GLN A 294 -38.61 16.69 -13.29
CA GLN A 294 -40.07 16.58 -13.28
C GLN A 294 -40.74 17.85 -12.75
N ALA A 295 -40.30 18.33 -11.58
CA ALA A 295 -40.82 19.55 -10.96
C ALA A 295 -40.61 20.77 -11.89
N SER A 296 -39.43 20.88 -12.50
CA SER A 296 -39.13 21.96 -13.44
C SER A 296 -39.96 21.88 -14.73
N SER A 297 -40.20 20.67 -15.24
CA SER A 297 -41.04 20.42 -16.42
C SER A 297 -42.49 20.88 -16.18
N LEU A 298 -43.10 20.47 -15.07
CA LEU A 298 -44.46 20.87 -14.70
C LEU A 298 -44.59 22.38 -14.50
N LEU A 299 -43.64 23.00 -13.80
CA LEU A 299 -43.62 24.45 -13.58
C LEU A 299 -43.50 25.22 -14.91
N ASN A 300 -42.63 24.76 -15.82
CA ASN A 300 -42.44 25.39 -17.12
C ASN A 300 -43.66 25.21 -18.03
N THR A 301 -44.36 24.07 -17.98
CA THR A 301 -45.64 23.92 -18.70
C THR A 301 -46.69 24.88 -18.14
N ALA A 302 -46.86 24.96 -16.83
CA ALA A 302 -47.83 25.89 -16.24
C ALA A 302 -47.54 27.35 -16.63
N ALA A 303 -46.26 27.73 -16.69
CA ALA A 303 -45.84 29.04 -17.16
C ALA A 303 -46.09 29.26 -18.67
N SER A 304 -45.79 28.25 -19.50
CA SER A 304 -45.98 28.34 -20.95
C SER A 304 -47.46 28.42 -21.33
N GLN A 305 -48.35 27.80 -20.55
CA GLN A 305 -49.80 27.87 -20.74
C GLN A 305 -50.38 29.28 -20.61
N ILE A 306 -49.77 30.15 -19.81
CA ILE A 306 -50.17 31.57 -19.73
C ILE A 306 -49.86 32.28 -21.06
N THR A 307 -48.67 32.04 -21.61
CA THR A 307 -48.24 32.61 -22.89
C THR A 307 -49.05 32.01 -24.06
N SER A 308 -49.31 30.70 -24.00
CA SER A 308 -50.13 29.96 -24.97
C SER A 308 -51.56 30.49 -25.03
N LEU A 309 -52.18 30.77 -23.88
CA LEU A 309 -53.52 31.37 -23.80
C LEU A 309 -53.57 32.69 -24.57
N ILE A 310 -52.62 33.59 -24.31
CA ILE A 310 -52.52 34.92 -24.95
C ILE A 310 -52.33 34.79 -26.48
N ASN A 311 -51.43 33.91 -26.92
CA ASN A 311 -51.17 33.69 -28.35
C ASN A 311 -52.35 33.02 -29.08
N LYS A 312 -53.05 32.06 -28.44
CA LYS A 312 -54.25 31.43 -29.03
C LYS A 312 -55.39 32.44 -29.20
N THR A 313 -55.54 33.38 -28.27
CA THR A 313 -56.54 34.47 -28.39
C THR A 313 -56.22 35.47 -29.49
N GLU A 314 -54.93 35.73 -29.77
CA GLU A 314 -54.52 36.57 -30.89
C GLU A 314 -54.74 35.88 -32.24
N ARG A 315 -54.36 34.61 -32.38
CA ARG A 315 -54.60 33.83 -33.61
C ARG A 315 -56.07 33.68 -33.97
N ALA A 316 -56.96 33.73 -32.98
CA ALA A 316 -58.41 33.76 -33.17
C ALA A 316 -58.96 35.13 -33.60
N GLY A 317 -58.11 36.15 -33.73
CA GLY A 317 -58.45 37.49 -34.18
C GLY A 317 -59.07 38.38 -33.10
N HIS A 318 -58.99 37.99 -31.82
CA HIS A 318 -59.63 38.71 -30.72
C HIS A 318 -58.71 39.76 -30.05
N LEU A 319 -57.43 39.83 -30.41
CA LEU A 319 -56.45 40.76 -29.85
C LEU A 319 -55.70 41.51 -30.97
N SER A 320 -55.44 42.81 -30.76
CA SER A 320 -54.54 43.57 -31.64
C SER A 320 -53.08 43.45 -31.18
N GLU A 321 -52.13 43.67 -32.09
CA GLU A 321 -50.68 43.58 -31.85
C GLU A 321 -50.17 44.43 -30.65
N ASN A 322 -50.70 45.64 -30.44
CA ASN A 322 -50.31 46.50 -29.31
C ASN A 322 -50.77 45.96 -27.94
N HIS A 323 -51.95 45.32 -27.90
CA HIS A 323 -52.49 44.70 -26.69
C HIS A 323 -51.80 43.36 -26.39
N LEU A 324 -51.37 42.63 -27.43
CA LEU A 324 -50.58 41.41 -27.31
C LEU A 324 -49.26 41.65 -26.57
N GLY A 325 -48.47 42.63 -27.02
CA GLY A 325 -47.17 42.95 -26.40
C GLY A 325 -47.32 43.29 -24.92
N THR A 326 -48.28 44.16 -24.60
CA THR A 326 -48.54 44.60 -23.22
C THR A 326 -48.95 43.43 -22.30
N LEU A 327 -49.81 42.52 -22.78
CA LEU A 327 -50.24 41.34 -22.01
C LEU A 327 -49.14 40.30 -21.85
N LEU A 328 -48.29 40.11 -22.88
CA LEU A 328 -47.14 39.22 -22.79
C LEU A 328 -46.10 39.75 -21.80
N ASP A 329 -45.81 41.04 -21.81
CA ASP A 329 -44.89 41.68 -20.86
C ASP A 329 -45.43 41.56 -19.42
N GLN A 330 -46.73 41.79 -19.22
CA GLN A 330 -47.39 41.60 -17.93
C GLN A 330 -47.35 40.13 -17.48
N ALA A 331 -47.62 39.17 -18.38
CA ALA A 331 -47.55 37.75 -18.06
C ALA A 331 -46.13 37.30 -17.72
N GLN A 332 -45.12 37.78 -18.46
CA GLN A 332 -43.72 37.44 -18.22
C GLN A 332 -43.22 38.00 -16.89
N THR A 333 -43.60 39.24 -16.53
CA THR A 333 -43.24 39.84 -15.23
C THR A 333 -43.84 39.08 -14.05
N GLU A 334 -45.12 38.71 -14.13
CA GLU A 334 -45.79 37.90 -13.10
C GLU A 334 -45.21 36.48 -12.99
N VAL A 335 -44.97 35.80 -14.13
CA VAL A 335 -44.31 34.48 -14.15
C VAL A 335 -42.91 34.56 -13.54
N HIS A 336 -42.16 35.62 -13.86
CA HIS A 336 -40.83 35.82 -13.29
C HIS A 336 -40.88 36.07 -11.78
N SER A 337 -41.85 36.86 -11.31
CA SER A 337 -42.11 37.09 -9.89
C SER A 337 -42.39 35.79 -9.13
N VAL A 338 -43.24 34.91 -9.68
CA VAL A 338 -43.52 33.60 -9.08
C VAL A 338 -42.26 32.71 -9.04
N LYS A 339 -41.47 32.67 -10.11
CA LYS A 339 -40.20 31.92 -10.14
C LYS A 339 -39.19 32.44 -9.12
N GLN A 340 -39.00 33.77 -9.04
CA GLN A 340 -38.12 34.38 -8.04
C GLN A 340 -38.58 34.10 -6.59
N LYS A 341 -39.89 34.14 -6.35
CA LYS A 341 -40.47 33.81 -5.04
C LYS A 341 -40.28 32.33 -4.68
N LEU A 342 -40.43 31.43 -5.65
CA LEU A 342 -40.14 30.01 -5.49
C LEU A 342 -38.67 29.79 -5.12
N ASP A 343 -37.74 30.39 -5.85
CA ASP A 343 -36.30 30.27 -5.58
C ASP A 343 -35.93 30.79 -4.19
N HIS A 344 -36.50 31.93 -3.79
CA HIS A 344 -36.30 32.50 -2.46
C HIS A 344 -36.82 31.58 -1.35
N ASN A 345 -38.06 31.08 -1.49
CA ASN A 345 -38.65 30.16 -0.53
C ASN A 345 -37.90 28.83 -0.46
N LEU A 346 -37.49 28.29 -1.60
CA LEU A 346 -36.70 27.07 -1.69
C LEU A 346 -35.39 27.23 -0.94
N LYS A 347 -34.66 28.34 -1.15
CA LYS A 347 -33.41 28.63 -0.44
C LYS A 347 -33.61 28.70 1.08
N GLN A 348 -34.66 29.38 1.54
CA GLN A 348 -34.95 29.54 2.97
C GLN A 348 -35.37 28.22 3.65
N GLU A 349 -36.33 27.50 3.07
CA GLU A 349 -36.83 26.24 3.64
C GLU A 349 -35.78 25.12 3.57
N LYS A 350 -34.98 25.09 2.51
CA LYS A 350 -33.86 24.14 2.38
C LYS A 350 -32.82 24.36 3.48
N GLN A 351 -32.51 25.60 3.84
CA GLN A 351 -31.60 25.90 4.95
C GLN A 351 -32.17 25.43 6.30
N ARG A 352 -33.49 25.62 6.53
CA ARG A 352 -34.17 25.13 7.74
C ARG A 352 -34.16 23.60 7.81
N LEU A 353 -34.50 22.94 6.71
CA LEU A 353 -34.51 21.49 6.59
C LEU A 353 -33.11 20.90 6.80
N HIS A 354 -32.10 21.50 6.18
CA HIS A 354 -30.70 21.10 6.35
C HIS A 354 -30.30 21.08 7.83
N GLN A 355 -30.59 22.14 8.59
CA GLN A 355 -30.25 22.19 10.01
C GLN A 355 -31.00 21.14 10.85
N LYS A 356 -32.26 20.87 10.52
CA LYS A 356 -33.08 19.82 11.16
C LYS A 356 -32.47 18.44 10.92
N LEU A 357 -32.14 18.12 9.65
CA LEU A 357 -31.58 16.83 9.26
C LEU A 357 -30.21 16.58 9.88
N VAL A 358 -29.32 17.58 9.86
CA VAL A 358 -27.99 17.50 10.52
C VAL A 358 -28.15 17.22 12.01
N THR A 359 -29.02 17.97 12.70
CA THR A 359 -29.23 17.78 14.14
C THR A 359 -29.77 16.39 14.48
N LYS A 360 -30.70 15.85 13.68
CA LYS A 360 -31.22 14.48 13.83
C LYS A 360 -30.11 13.45 13.63
N ARG A 361 -29.38 13.56 12.52
CA ARG A 361 -28.27 12.66 12.16
C ARG A 361 -27.19 12.60 13.24
N ARG A 362 -26.68 13.75 13.69
CA ARG A 362 -25.66 13.82 14.75
C ARG A 362 -26.10 13.10 16.02
N ARG A 363 -27.37 13.26 16.41
CA ARG A 363 -27.92 12.63 17.62
C ARG A 363 -27.92 11.11 17.52
N GLU A 364 -28.43 10.56 16.41
CA GLU A 364 -28.56 9.11 16.22
C GLU A 364 -27.19 8.44 16.04
N ILE A 365 -26.29 9.04 15.24
CA ILE A 365 -24.93 8.52 15.04
C ILE A 365 -24.14 8.52 16.36
N LEU A 366 -24.16 9.63 17.10
CA LEU A 366 -23.44 9.72 18.38
C LEU A 366 -23.96 8.72 19.40
N GLN A 367 -25.28 8.49 19.43
CA GLN A 367 -25.87 7.49 20.30
C GLN A 367 -25.36 6.09 19.95
N LYS A 368 -25.39 5.73 18.66
CA LYS A 368 -24.94 4.41 18.20
C LYS A 368 -23.44 4.18 18.45
N GLN A 369 -22.60 5.18 18.20
CA GLN A 369 -21.16 5.12 18.49
C GLN A 369 -20.86 4.93 19.98
N LYS A 370 -21.65 5.56 20.87
CA LYS A 370 -21.50 5.37 22.33
C LYS A 370 -21.84 3.95 22.77
N GLU A 371 -22.84 3.33 22.15
CA GLU A 371 -23.21 1.93 22.40
C GLU A 371 -22.08 1.00 21.96
N GLN A 372 -21.64 1.12 20.71
CA GLN A 372 -20.56 0.32 20.15
C GLN A 372 -19.25 0.45 20.95
N ARG A 373 -18.91 1.66 21.42
CA ARG A 373 -17.72 1.88 22.25
C ARG A 373 -17.81 1.17 23.60
N LYS A 374 -18.97 1.14 24.25
CA LYS A 374 -19.16 0.43 25.52
C LYS A 374 -18.94 -1.08 25.34
N GLU A 375 -19.46 -1.63 24.24
CA GLU A 375 -19.28 -3.04 23.89
C GLU A 375 -17.81 -3.37 23.61
N GLN A 376 -17.12 -2.53 22.84
CA GLN A 376 -15.67 -2.70 22.58
C GLN A 376 -14.85 -2.68 23.88
N MET A 377 -15.11 -1.75 24.79
CA MET A 377 -14.41 -1.70 26.08
C MET A 377 -14.68 -2.94 26.95
N SER A 378 -15.85 -3.57 26.80
CA SER A 378 -16.21 -4.78 27.56
C SER A 378 -15.44 -6.03 27.12
N ILE A 379 -14.90 -6.07 25.88
CA ILE A 379 -14.08 -7.18 25.40
C ILE A 379 -12.84 -7.35 26.28
N GLY A 380 -12.12 -6.24 26.51
CA GLY A 380 -10.88 -6.26 27.30
C GLY A 380 -11.10 -6.75 28.73
N ASP A 381 -12.30 -6.58 29.29
CA ASP A 381 -12.69 -7.10 30.61
C ASP A 381 -13.03 -8.60 30.58
N THR A 382 -13.72 -9.05 29.53
CA THR A 382 -14.18 -10.43 29.37
C THR A 382 -13.02 -11.42 29.21
N PHE A 383 -11.93 -11.00 28.55
CA PHE A 383 -10.79 -11.88 28.25
C PHE A 383 -9.59 -11.72 29.19
N LYS A 384 -9.71 -11.01 30.32
CA LYS A 384 -8.58 -10.81 31.27
C LYS A 384 -8.00 -12.11 31.83
N THR A 385 -8.83 -13.15 31.94
CA THR A 385 -8.52 -14.44 32.58
C THR A 385 -8.47 -15.62 31.59
N THR A 386 -8.79 -15.39 30.32
CA THR A 386 -8.93 -16.44 29.30
C THR A 386 -7.57 -16.79 28.68
N LYS A 387 -7.35 -18.08 28.41
CA LYS A 387 -6.09 -18.60 27.83
C LYS A 387 -6.08 -18.65 26.30
N GLU A 388 -7.26 -18.73 25.68
CA GLU A 388 -7.41 -18.97 24.25
C GLU A 388 -7.54 -17.68 23.46
N VAL A 389 -6.54 -17.42 22.62
CA VAL A 389 -6.48 -16.22 21.76
C VAL A 389 -7.41 -16.34 20.54
N SER A 390 -7.64 -17.55 20.05
CA SER A 390 -8.58 -17.81 18.93
C SER A 390 -9.99 -17.31 19.26
N HIS A 391 -10.52 -17.63 20.44
CA HIS A 391 -11.84 -17.15 20.89
C HIS A 391 -11.92 -15.63 20.99
N TYR A 392 -10.84 -14.98 21.42
CA TYR A 392 -10.74 -13.53 21.47
C TYR A 392 -10.82 -12.92 20.07
N LEU A 393 -10.06 -13.44 19.09
CA LEU A 393 -10.09 -12.97 17.70
C LEU A 393 -11.44 -13.23 17.02
N SER A 394 -12.05 -14.41 17.22
CA SER A 394 -13.40 -14.68 16.72
C SER A 394 -14.45 -13.73 17.29
N HIS A 395 -14.29 -13.32 18.56
CA HIS A 395 -15.20 -12.37 19.19
C HIS A 395 -15.05 -10.96 18.59
N TRP A 396 -13.81 -10.51 18.34
CA TRP A 396 -13.55 -9.27 17.60
C TRP A 396 -14.15 -9.29 16.20
N GLN A 397 -13.98 -10.40 15.47
CA GLN A 397 -14.56 -10.58 14.15
C GLN A 397 -16.08 -10.40 14.17
N LYS A 398 -16.75 -11.09 15.10
CA LYS A 398 -18.20 -11.01 15.24
C LYS A 398 -18.64 -9.60 15.62
N LEU A 399 -18.06 -9.01 16.67
CA LEU A 399 -18.42 -7.68 17.16
C LEU A 399 -18.30 -6.63 16.04
N LEU A 400 -17.17 -6.59 15.34
CA LEU A 400 -16.94 -5.58 14.29
C LEU A 400 -17.83 -5.81 13.05
N THR A 401 -18.20 -7.05 12.76
CA THR A 401 -19.15 -7.36 11.68
C THR A 401 -20.56 -6.92 12.04
N ASP A 402 -21.01 -7.24 13.26
CA ASP A 402 -22.32 -6.82 13.79
C ASP A 402 -22.39 -5.28 13.84
N HIS A 403 -21.34 -4.62 14.34
CA HIS A 403 -21.23 -3.15 14.35
C HIS A 403 -21.31 -2.54 12.96
N ALA A 404 -20.66 -3.16 11.96
CA ALA A 404 -20.71 -2.67 10.58
C ALA A 404 -22.13 -2.77 10.01
N VAL A 405 -22.82 -3.89 10.20
CA VAL A 405 -24.19 -4.07 9.69
C VAL A 405 -25.15 -3.06 10.31
N GLU A 406 -25.19 -2.97 11.65
CA GLU A 406 -26.10 -2.07 12.36
C GLU A 406 -25.83 -0.58 12.03
N PHE A 407 -24.56 -0.21 11.85
CA PHE A 407 -24.19 1.17 11.52
C PHE A 407 -24.56 1.52 10.07
N GLU A 408 -24.38 0.59 9.12
CA GLU A 408 -24.78 0.82 7.73
C GLU A 408 -26.31 0.87 7.58
N GLU A 409 -27.08 0.04 8.30
CA GLU A 409 -28.55 0.13 8.32
C GLU A 409 -29.04 1.49 8.84
N LEU A 410 -28.41 2.00 9.91
CA LEU A 410 -28.71 3.33 10.42
C LEU A 410 -28.40 4.43 9.40
N ILE A 411 -27.26 4.34 8.71
CA ILE A 411 -26.88 5.33 7.69
C ILE A 411 -27.81 5.26 6.49
N GLU A 412 -28.12 4.07 5.97
CA GLU A 412 -29.03 3.89 4.83
C GLU A 412 -30.41 4.49 5.16
N LYS A 413 -30.93 4.25 6.36
CA LYS A 413 -32.16 4.86 6.85
C LYS A 413 -32.08 6.39 6.93
N LEU A 414 -31.00 6.94 7.50
CA LEU A 414 -30.81 8.39 7.63
C LEU A 414 -30.59 9.09 6.28
N ASP A 415 -29.96 8.42 5.32
CA ASP A 415 -29.78 8.90 3.95
C ASP A 415 -31.13 8.90 3.21
N ASN A 416 -31.92 7.82 3.34
CA ASN A 416 -33.26 7.71 2.75
C ASN A 416 -34.23 8.76 3.33
N ASP A 417 -34.31 8.88 4.65
CA ASP A 417 -35.15 9.88 5.34
C ASP A 417 -34.83 11.31 4.85
N ALA A 418 -33.54 11.63 4.68
CA ALA A 418 -33.12 12.94 4.18
C ALA A 418 -33.55 13.17 2.72
N SER A 419 -33.39 12.16 1.86
CA SER A 419 -33.81 12.21 0.46
C SER A 419 -35.33 12.42 0.34
N GLU A 420 -36.13 11.70 1.12
CA GLU A 420 -37.60 11.83 1.12
C GLU A 420 -38.06 13.19 1.66
N GLU A 421 -37.45 13.71 2.74
CA GLU A 421 -37.79 15.06 3.23
C GLU A 421 -37.44 16.15 2.19
N ILE A 422 -36.34 15.99 1.43
CA ILE A 422 -35.98 16.89 0.31
C ILE A 422 -37.01 16.78 -0.82
N LYS A 423 -37.41 15.57 -1.20
CA LYS A 423 -38.46 15.33 -2.20
C LYS A 423 -39.76 16.06 -1.82
N VAL A 424 -40.26 15.82 -0.61
CA VAL A 424 -41.50 16.43 -0.11
C VAL A 424 -41.41 17.96 -0.13
N LEU A 425 -40.29 18.53 0.33
CA LEU A 425 -40.10 19.99 0.29
C LEU A 425 -40.18 20.53 -1.14
N ARG A 426 -39.52 19.89 -2.10
CA ARG A 426 -39.47 20.36 -3.48
C ARG A 426 -40.82 20.29 -4.17
N PHE A 427 -41.53 19.17 -4.04
CA PHE A 427 -42.87 19.02 -4.62
C PHE A 427 -43.87 19.99 -4.01
N THR A 428 -43.89 20.16 -2.68
CA THR A 428 -44.83 21.08 -2.02
C THR A 428 -44.61 22.54 -2.40
N LEU A 429 -43.36 22.98 -2.61
CA LEU A 429 -43.07 24.33 -3.09
C LEU A 429 -43.41 24.51 -4.58
N THR A 430 -43.14 23.49 -5.40
CA THR A 430 -43.47 23.51 -6.83
C THR A 430 -44.98 23.54 -7.05
N GLU A 431 -45.75 22.76 -6.30
CA GLU A 431 -47.21 22.74 -6.36
C GLU A 431 -47.81 24.10 -5.99
N LYS A 432 -47.31 24.75 -4.93
CA LYS A 432 -47.70 26.12 -4.56
C LYS A 432 -47.42 27.12 -5.68
N ALA A 433 -46.25 27.03 -6.34
CA ALA A 433 -45.91 27.91 -7.46
C ALA A 433 -46.81 27.65 -8.68
N ILE A 434 -47.10 26.39 -8.99
CA ILE A 434 -48.07 26.02 -10.04
C ILE A 434 -49.46 26.59 -9.73
N ASP A 435 -49.92 26.53 -8.49
CA ASP A 435 -51.20 27.10 -8.09
C ASP A 435 -51.23 28.64 -8.16
N GLU A 436 -50.11 29.31 -7.87
CA GLU A 436 -49.97 30.75 -8.12
C GLU A 436 -50.03 31.08 -9.61
N LEU A 437 -49.37 30.28 -10.48
CA LEU A 437 -49.47 30.42 -11.93
C LEU A 437 -50.90 30.18 -12.45
N LYS A 438 -51.62 29.18 -11.92
CA LYS A 438 -53.04 28.96 -12.23
C LYS A 438 -53.90 30.16 -11.82
N ARG A 439 -53.62 30.79 -10.67
CA ARG A 439 -54.33 32.02 -10.24
C ARG A 439 -54.05 33.19 -11.17
N ILE A 440 -52.82 33.35 -11.66
CA ILE A 440 -52.48 34.38 -12.65
C ILE A 440 -53.22 34.10 -13.97
N GLN A 441 -53.23 32.85 -14.44
CA GLN A 441 -53.92 32.44 -15.66
C GLN A 441 -55.43 32.71 -15.59
N TYR A 442 -56.11 32.19 -14.55
CA TYR A 442 -57.58 32.26 -14.42
C TYR A 442 -58.09 33.57 -13.84
N GLY A 443 -57.28 34.23 -13.01
CA GLY A 443 -57.64 35.49 -12.35
C GLY A 443 -57.23 36.69 -13.18
N VAL A 444 -55.93 36.92 -13.35
CA VAL A 444 -55.42 38.15 -13.95
C VAL A 444 -55.61 38.15 -15.47
N ILE A 445 -55.03 37.17 -16.17
CA ILE A 445 -54.99 37.18 -17.63
C ILE A 445 -56.38 36.95 -18.24
N THR A 446 -57.16 36.00 -17.71
CA THR A 446 -58.52 35.74 -18.19
C THR A 446 -59.45 36.95 -17.97
N GLN A 447 -59.30 37.72 -16.88
CA GLN A 447 -60.09 38.92 -16.67
C GLN A 447 -59.70 40.06 -17.61
N GLU A 448 -58.41 40.27 -17.87
CA GLU A 448 -57.96 41.27 -18.86
C GLU A 448 -58.46 40.91 -20.27
N LEU A 449 -58.44 39.63 -20.65
CA LEU A 449 -59.00 39.16 -21.92
C LEU A 449 -60.52 39.38 -22.01
N LEU A 450 -61.26 39.19 -20.93
CA LEU A 450 -62.70 39.50 -20.89
C LEU A 450 -62.98 41.01 -21.04
N LYS A 451 -62.13 41.89 -20.48
CA LYS A 451 -62.23 43.35 -20.68
C LYS A 451 -62.00 43.76 -22.14
N LEU A 452 -61.22 42.97 -22.88
CA LEU A 452 -60.95 43.15 -24.31
C LEU A 452 -62.02 42.51 -25.21
N ASN A 453 -63.20 42.17 -24.68
CA ASN A 453 -64.35 41.58 -25.39
C ASN A 453 -64.10 40.17 -25.97
N VAL A 454 -63.17 39.41 -25.41
CA VAL A 454 -63.00 37.99 -25.78
C VAL A 454 -64.17 37.16 -25.25
N SER A 455 -64.69 36.24 -26.07
CA SER A 455 -65.83 35.39 -25.71
C SER A 455 -65.53 34.48 -24.50
N LYS A 456 -66.37 34.53 -23.47
CA LYS A 456 -66.27 33.69 -22.26
C LYS A 456 -66.22 32.17 -22.55
N PRO A 457 -67.10 31.58 -23.39
CA PRO A 457 -67.03 30.15 -23.69
C PRO A 457 -65.74 29.75 -24.41
N PHE A 458 -65.15 30.65 -25.21
CA PHE A 458 -63.87 30.41 -25.89
C PHE A 458 -62.71 30.33 -24.89
N LEU A 459 -62.63 31.27 -23.94
CA LEU A 459 -61.62 31.23 -22.88
C LEU A 459 -61.77 30.00 -21.98
N GLN A 460 -63.02 29.63 -21.66
CA GLN A 460 -63.30 28.45 -20.85
C GLN A 460 -62.87 27.16 -21.56
N GLN A 461 -63.04 27.06 -22.88
CA GLN A 461 -62.55 25.92 -23.65
C GLN A 461 -61.02 25.78 -23.57
N ILE A 462 -60.26 26.87 -23.79
CA ILE A 462 -58.80 26.84 -23.76
C ILE A 462 -58.28 26.50 -22.36
N VAL A 463 -58.92 27.02 -21.31
CA VAL A 463 -58.58 26.71 -19.91
C VAL A 463 -58.80 25.23 -19.59
N GLU A 464 -59.91 24.64 -20.03
CA GLU A 464 -60.17 23.20 -19.82
C GLU A 464 -59.21 22.31 -20.64
N GLU A 465 -58.80 22.75 -21.83
CA GLU A 465 -57.73 22.08 -22.59
C GLU A 465 -56.39 22.11 -21.82
N HIS A 466 -56.01 23.26 -21.27
CA HIS A 466 -54.79 23.40 -20.47
C HIS A 466 -54.81 22.55 -19.19
N LYS A 467 -55.98 22.41 -18.53
CA LYS A 467 -56.13 21.50 -17.37
C LYS A 467 -55.91 20.05 -17.77
N LYS A 468 -56.47 19.62 -18.90
CA LYS A 468 -56.27 18.26 -19.44
C LYS A 468 -54.81 18.02 -19.82
N GLU A 469 -54.16 19.00 -20.44
CA GLU A 469 -52.74 18.94 -20.83
C GLU A 469 -51.83 18.73 -19.61
N ILE A 470 -52.00 19.51 -18.53
CA ILE A 470 -51.23 19.32 -17.28
C ILE A 470 -51.51 17.94 -16.67
N ALA A 471 -52.77 17.49 -16.66
CA ALA A 471 -53.12 16.17 -16.12
C ALA A 471 -52.44 15.03 -16.89
N ILE A 472 -52.46 15.09 -18.24
CA ILE A 472 -51.78 14.11 -19.11
C ILE A 472 -50.27 14.14 -18.90
N GLN A 473 -49.67 15.33 -18.82
CA GLN A 473 -48.24 15.46 -18.59
C GLN A 473 -47.83 14.96 -17.21
N THR A 474 -48.65 15.18 -16.18
CA THR A 474 -48.41 14.67 -14.83
C THR A 474 -48.42 13.14 -14.83
N GLU A 475 -49.44 12.52 -15.44
CA GLU A 475 -49.53 11.06 -15.56
C GLU A 475 -48.36 10.48 -16.38
N GLN A 476 -47.94 11.15 -17.45
CA GLN A 476 -46.78 10.74 -18.25
C GLN A 476 -45.48 10.79 -17.43
N LEU A 477 -45.28 11.86 -16.67
CA LEU A 477 -44.08 12.02 -15.84
C LEU A 477 -44.06 11.04 -14.65
N GLU A 478 -45.23 10.69 -14.08
CA GLU A 478 -45.34 9.65 -13.04
C GLU A 478 -44.98 8.27 -13.57
N LYS A 479 -45.41 7.93 -14.80
CA LYS A 479 -45.00 6.68 -15.47
C LYS A 479 -43.51 6.66 -15.77
N GLU A 480 -42.97 7.76 -16.31
CA GLU A 480 -41.54 7.90 -16.58
C GLU A 480 -40.70 7.83 -15.28
N GLU A 481 -41.20 8.40 -14.17
CA GLU A 481 -40.59 8.26 -12.85
C GLU A 481 -40.57 6.78 -12.43
N HIS A 482 -41.69 6.09 -12.53
CA HIS A 482 -41.77 4.68 -12.15
C HIS A 482 -40.80 3.81 -12.95
N ASP A 483 -40.79 3.94 -14.29
CA ASP A 483 -39.93 3.15 -15.17
C ASP A 483 -38.43 3.42 -14.89
N LYS A 484 -38.04 4.69 -14.71
CA LYS A 484 -36.66 5.05 -14.38
C LYS A 484 -36.25 4.62 -12.97
N ASN A 485 -37.16 4.71 -11.99
CA ASN A 485 -36.91 4.23 -10.63
C ASN A 485 -36.74 2.71 -10.59
N MET A 486 -37.53 1.97 -11.39
CA MET A 486 -37.36 0.52 -11.54
C MET A 486 -36.01 0.18 -12.16
N ALA A 487 -35.62 0.82 -13.26
CA ALA A 487 -34.34 0.58 -13.92
C ALA A 487 -33.12 0.92 -13.03
N THR A 488 -33.18 2.04 -12.30
CA THR A 488 -32.13 2.43 -11.35
C THR A 488 -32.08 1.53 -10.12
N GLY A 489 -33.22 1.01 -9.68
CA GLY A 489 -33.32 0.00 -8.63
C GLY A 489 -32.69 -1.34 -9.04
N GLU A 490 -32.96 -1.82 -10.25
CA GLU A 490 -32.32 -3.02 -10.81
C GLU A 490 -30.80 -2.84 -10.94
N TRP A 491 -30.34 -1.67 -11.37
CA TRP A 491 -28.91 -1.34 -11.41
C TRP A 491 -28.27 -1.40 -10.03
N LEU A 492 -28.93 -0.86 -8.99
CA LEU A 492 -28.43 -0.88 -7.62
C LEU A 492 -28.33 -2.32 -7.11
N GLU A 493 -29.32 -3.16 -7.37
CA GLU A 493 -29.33 -4.55 -6.92
C GLU A 493 -28.25 -5.39 -7.63
N ASN A 494 -28.10 -5.22 -8.95
CA ASN A 494 -27.01 -5.83 -9.71
C ASN A 494 -25.63 -5.40 -9.17
N THR A 495 -25.50 -4.13 -8.80
CA THR A 495 -24.28 -3.59 -8.19
C THR A 495 -24.02 -4.21 -6.81
N ARG A 496 -25.05 -4.37 -5.96
CA ARG A 496 -24.96 -5.05 -4.66
C ARG A 496 -24.50 -6.49 -4.80
N GLN A 497 -25.07 -7.24 -5.75
CA GLN A 497 -24.66 -8.62 -6.04
C GLN A 497 -23.20 -8.70 -6.50
N LYS A 498 -22.79 -7.83 -7.42
CA LYS A 498 -21.40 -7.75 -7.89
C LYS A 498 -20.43 -7.44 -6.75
N LEU A 499 -20.77 -6.49 -5.88
CA LEU A 499 -19.94 -6.16 -4.71
C LEU A 499 -19.84 -7.35 -3.74
N SER A 500 -20.89 -8.15 -3.58
CA SER A 500 -20.86 -9.38 -2.77
C SER A 500 -19.90 -10.42 -3.36
N GLN A 501 -19.92 -10.62 -4.68
CA GLN A 501 -18.98 -11.51 -5.37
C GLN A 501 -17.53 -10.99 -5.27
N GLU A 502 -17.32 -9.68 -5.40
CA GLU A 502 -16.01 -9.05 -5.25
C GLU A 502 -15.46 -9.19 -3.82
N LEU A 503 -16.32 -9.19 -2.80
CA LEU A 503 -15.96 -9.46 -1.40
C LEU A 503 -15.39 -10.89 -1.25
N GLU A 504 -16.13 -11.90 -1.67
CA GLU A 504 -15.72 -13.30 -1.59
C GLU A 504 -14.43 -13.57 -2.38
N HIS A 505 -14.38 -13.09 -3.63
CA HIS A 505 -13.20 -13.21 -4.48
C HIS A 505 -12.00 -12.49 -3.87
N GLY A 506 -12.21 -11.29 -3.33
CA GLY A 506 -11.16 -10.47 -2.72
C GLY A 506 -10.53 -11.13 -1.49
N ILE A 507 -11.33 -11.79 -0.65
CA ILE A 507 -10.87 -12.57 0.51
C ILE A 507 -10.08 -13.79 0.03
N ALA A 508 -10.63 -14.56 -0.92
CA ALA A 508 -9.99 -15.76 -1.43
C ALA A 508 -8.64 -15.48 -2.11
N GLU A 509 -8.53 -14.39 -2.88
CA GLU A 509 -7.27 -13.96 -3.47
C GLU A 509 -6.23 -13.57 -2.41
N GLN A 510 -6.66 -12.82 -1.38
CA GLN A 510 -5.75 -12.36 -0.35
C GLN A 510 -5.21 -13.54 0.47
N LYS A 511 -6.06 -14.52 0.77
CA LYS A 511 -5.66 -15.77 1.41
C LYS A 511 -4.61 -16.54 0.59
N LYS A 512 -4.76 -16.59 -0.73
CA LYS A 512 -3.77 -17.22 -1.64
C LYS A 512 -2.43 -16.47 -1.67
N LEU A 513 -2.45 -15.14 -1.56
CA LEU A 513 -1.22 -14.35 -1.49
C LEU A 513 -0.46 -14.66 -0.20
N ARG A 514 -1.16 -14.71 0.94
CA ARG A 514 -0.52 -15.03 2.24
C ARG A 514 -0.02 -16.46 2.35
N SER A 515 -0.67 -17.44 1.72
CA SER A 515 -0.19 -18.83 1.71
C SER A 515 1.09 -19.04 0.90
N ARG A 516 1.48 -18.08 0.03
CA ARG A 516 2.67 -18.21 -0.82
C ARG A 516 3.99 -17.93 -0.08
N GLU A 517 3.97 -17.24 1.06
CA GLU A 517 5.19 -16.70 1.70
C GLU A 517 5.69 -17.46 2.96
N GLN A 518 5.12 -18.60 3.37
CA GLN A 518 5.29 -19.15 4.73
C GLN A 518 6.70 -19.70 5.18
N LEU A 519 7.90 -19.35 4.68
CA LEU A 519 9.19 -20.06 4.95
C LEU A 519 9.94 -19.69 6.27
N GLU A 520 10.07 -20.49 7.36
CA GLU A 520 10.65 -19.90 8.63
C GLU A 520 11.62 -20.64 9.60
N LEU A 521 12.71 -19.91 9.97
CA LEU A 521 13.51 -19.92 11.25
C LEU A 521 13.35 -18.58 12.04
N LEU A 522 13.71 -18.54 13.34
CA LEU A 522 13.50 -17.42 14.29
C LEU A 522 13.87 -15.98 13.84
N ARG A 523 15.06 -15.74 13.26
CA ARG A 523 15.43 -14.39 12.77
C ARG A 523 14.75 -14.07 11.43
N MET A 524 14.41 -15.09 10.66
CA MET A 524 13.53 -14.91 9.51
C MET A 524 12.15 -14.46 9.99
N ARG A 525 11.61 -15.02 11.08
CA ARG A 525 10.24 -14.70 11.55
C ARG A 525 9.99 -13.22 11.82
N GLN A 526 10.98 -12.52 12.37
CA GLN A 526 10.87 -11.07 12.58
C GLN A 526 10.74 -10.32 11.24
N GLU A 527 11.58 -10.63 10.25
CA GLU A 527 11.52 -10.00 8.92
C GLU A 527 10.26 -10.41 8.15
N PHE A 528 9.80 -11.66 8.32
CA PHE A 528 8.52 -12.12 7.79
C PHE A 528 7.36 -11.29 8.33
N HIS A 529 7.27 -11.05 9.64
CA HIS A 529 6.23 -10.18 10.18
C HIS A 529 6.30 -8.75 9.61
N CYS A 530 7.51 -8.24 9.37
CA CYS A 530 7.68 -6.94 8.72
C CYS A 530 7.18 -6.96 7.26
N CYS A 531 7.39 -8.03 6.50
CA CYS A 531 6.85 -8.21 5.15
C CYS A 531 5.32 -8.39 5.15
N TYR A 532 4.79 -9.30 5.99
CA TYR A 532 3.35 -9.57 6.14
C TYR A 532 2.57 -8.31 6.53
N SER A 533 3.14 -7.46 7.39
CA SER A 533 2.52 -6.20 7.80
C SER A 533 2.34 -5.21 6.63
N GLN A 534 2.91 -5.47 5.45
CA GLN A 534 2.88 -4.61 4.28
C GLN A 534 2.04 -5.17 3.12
N MET A 535 1.52 -6.40 3.25
CA MET A 535 0.76 -7.11 2.22
C MET A 535 -0.75 -6.84 2.23
N ASP A 536 -1.23 -6.04 3.18
CA ASP A 536 -2.66 -5.77 3.33
C ASP A 536 -3.24 -4.91 2.20
N LYS A 537 -4.52 -5.12 1.91
CA LYS A 537 -5.27 -4.37 0.89
C LYS A 537 -5.74 -3.04 1.50
N ASN A 538 -4.82 -2.08 1.61
CA ASN A 538 -5.16 -0.69 2.00
C ASN A 538 -6.33 -0.15 1.18
N LEU A 539 -7.25 0.58 1.82
CA LEU A 539 -8.51 0.98 1.21
C LEU A 539 -8.40 2.29 0.41
N ALA A 540 -7.80 3.32 1.01
CA ALA A 540 -7.78 4.67 0.45
C ALA A 540 -6.74 4.86 -0.65
N LEU A 541 -5.50 4.40 -0.42
CA LEU A 541 -4.37 4.65 -1.32
C LEU A 541 -4.63 4.13 -2.75
N PRO A 542 -5.15 2.91 -2.99
CA PRO A 542 -5.44 2.47 -4.35
C PRO A 542 -6.53 3.31 -5.04
N LYS A 543 -7.51 3.81 -4.29
CA LYS A 543 -8.59 4.66 -4.82
C LYS A 543 -8.06 6.06 -5.17
N ILE A 544 -7.24 6.65 -4.31
CA ILE A 544 -6.58 7.94 -4.56
C ILE A 544 -5.60 7.80 -5.73
N ARG A 545 -4.81 6.72 -5.77
CA ARG A 545 -3.89 6.45 -6.89
C ARG A 545 -4.63 6.27 -8.21
N LYS A 546 -5.77 5.56 -8.20
CA LYS A 546 -6.67 5.47 -9.36
C LYS A 546 -7.10 6.86 -9.85
N ARG A 547 -7.50 7.74 -8.92
CA ARG A 547 -7.93 9.11 -9.22
C ARG A 547 -6.78 9.96 -9.78
N ALA A 548 -5.59 9.87 -9.17
CA ALA A 548 -4.40 10.58 -9.60
C ALA A 548 -3.96 10.16 -11.01
N LEU A 549 -3.87 8.85 -11.27
CA LEU A 549 -3.57 8.31 -12.59
C LEU A 549 -4.61 8.75 -13.63
N LEU A 550 -5.89 8.67 -13.29
CA LEU A 550 -6.96 9.09 -14.18
C LEU A 550 -6.86 10.57 -14.55
N GLN A 551 -6.58 11.43 -13.58
CA GLN A 551 -6.36 12.84 -13.83
C GLN A 551 -5.07 13.11 -14.62
N ALA A 552 -3.99 12.38 -14.37
CA ALA A 552 -2.75 12.50 -15.12
C ALA A 552 -2.94 12.12 -16.60
N TYR A 553 -3.58 10.98 -16.89
CA TYR A 553 -3.88 10.58 -18.26
C TYR A 553 -4.82 11.57 -18.96
N GLN A 554 -5.83 12.09 -18.26
CA GLN A 554 -6.71 13.13 -18.80
C GLN A 554 -5.94 14.42 -19.10
N SER A 555 -5.05 14.84 -18.20
CA SER A 555 -4.25 16.07 -18.39
C SER A 555 -3.33 15.92 -19.59
N ALA A 556 -2.62 14.79 -19.71
CA ALA A 556 -1.75 14.50 -20.85
C ALA A 556 -2.53 14.42 -22.18
N TRP A 557 -3.72 13.82 -22.17
CA TRP A 557 -4.58 13.77 -23.36
C TRP A 557 -5.07 15.18 -23.75
N ARG A 558 -5.52 15.99 -22.78
CA ARG A 558 -5.94 17.38 -23.03
C ARG A 558 -4.80 18.22 -23.58
N GLU A 559 -3.61 18.13 -23.00
CA GLU A 559 -2.42 18.83 -23.52
C GLU A 559 -2.12 18.45 -24.97
N ALA A 560 -2.20 17.16 -25.31
CA ALA A 560 -1.99 16.69 -26.68
C ALA A 560 -3.07 17.19 -27.66
N GLU A 561 -4.34 17.20 -27.28
CA GLU A 561 -5.43 17.69 -28.12
C GLU A 561 -5.42 19.22 -28.25
N LEU A 562 -5.13 19.95 -27.17
CA LEU A 562 -4.97 21.41 -27.21
C LEU A 562 -3.83 21.81 -28.15
N LEU A 563 -2.70 21.08 -28.14
CA LEU A 563 -1.60 21.29 -29.09
C LEU A 563 -2.04 21.06 -30.55
N LYS A 564 -2.90 20.08 -30.83
CA LYS A 564 -3.44 19.88 -32.18
C LYS A 564 -4.35 21.04 -32.61
N VAL A 565 -5.19 21.53 -31.71
CA VAL A 565 -6.04 22.71 -31.98
C VAL A 565 -5.17 23.94 -32.27
N ASP A 566 -4.12 24.16 -31.49
CA ASP A 566 -3.18 25.27 -31.69
C ASP A 566 -2.43 25.14 -33.03
N GLN A 567 -1.96 23.94 -33.39
CA GLN A 567 -1.32 23.68 -34.68
C GLN A 567 -2.28 23.91 -35.87
N ASN A 568 -3.52 23.44 -35.78
CA ASN A 568 -4.53 23.62 -36.83
C ASN A 568 -4.89 25.10 -37.02
N SER A 569 -4.96 25.87 -35.92
CA SER A 569 -5.18 27.31 -35.99
C SER A 569 -4.00 28.05 -36.67
N ALA A 570 -2.77 27.65 -36.38
CA ALA A 570 -1.55 28.23 -36.96
C ALA A 570 -1.36 27.88 -38.46
N VAL A 571 -1.82 26.71 -38.90
CA VAL A 571 -1.80 26.30 -40.32
C VAL A 571 -2.82 27.09 -41.14
N SER A 572 -4.00 27.38 -40.59
CA SER A 572 -5.02 28.21 -41.23
C SER A 572 -4.53 29.64 -41.47
N ASP A 573 -3.66 30.16 -40.60
CA ASP A 573 -3.13 31.52 -40.68
C ASP A 573 -1.98 31.70 -41.71
N LYS A 574 -1.37 30.59 -42.19
CA LYS A 574 -0.25 30.58 -43.15
C LYS A 574 -0.65 30.36 -44.62
N GLN A 575 -1.92 30.12 -44.93
CA GLN A 575 -2.36 29.85 -46.31
C GLN A 575 -2.41 31.16 -47.15
N PRO A 576 -1.61 31.31 -48.24
CA PRO A 576 -1.62 32.53 -49.04
C PRO A 576 -2.83 32.56 -49.98
N GLN A 577 -3.85 33.35 -49.65
CA GLN A 577 -5.02 33.60 -50.50
C GLN A 577 -4.82 34.82 -51.41
N PRO A 578 -5.41 34.83 -52.63
CA PRO A 578 -4.99 35.70 -53.73
C PRO A 578 -5.26 37.17 -53.46
N LYS A 579 -4.38 38.00 -54.01
CA LYS A 579 -4.33 39.45 -53.83
C LYS A 579 -5.60 40.10 -54.39
N ILE A 580 -6.05 41.15 -53.70
CA ILE A 580 -7.13 42.11 -54.05
C ILE A 580 -8.51 41.78 -53.44
N LYS A 581 -8.74 42.21 -52.18
CA LYS A 581 -9.94 42.92 -51.68
C LYS A 581 -9.88 43.19 -50.15
N LYS A 582 -10.24 44.43 -49.78
CA LYS A 582 -10.55 45.06 -48.47
C LYS A 582 -10.02 44.41 -47.19
N GLN A 583 -9.11 45.11 -46.50
CA GLN A 583 -8.50 44.77 -45.21
C GLN A 583 -9.50 44.50 -44.04
N ARG A 584 -10.73 45.04 -44.10
CA ARG A 584 -11.78 44.79 -43.09
C ARG A 584 -12.37 43.37 -43.11
N SER A 585 -12.45 42.69 -44.27
CA SER A 585 -12.98 41.31 -44.33
C SER A 585 -11.96 40.26 -43.89
N LYS A 586 -10.65 40.56 -44.01
CA LYS A 586 -9.57 39.67 -43.56
C LYS A 586 -9.51 39.49 -42.04
N ASN A 587 -9.76 40.56 -41.27
CA ASN A 587 -9.75 40.49 -39.80
C ASN A 587 -10.97 39.76 -39.24
N ARG A 588 -12.13 39.84 -39.90
CA ARG A 588 -13.35 39.14 -39.49
C ARG A 588 -13.20 37.62 -39.57
N ASN A 589 -12.64 37.12 -40.68
CA ASN A 589 -12.41 35.68 -40.87
C ASN A 589 -11.37 35.12 -39.87
N LYS A 590 -10.32 35.89 -39.53
CA LYS A 590 -9.33 35.47 -38.51
C LYS A 590 -9.96 35.29 -37.12
N ILE A 591 -10.85 36.20 -36.72
CA ILE A 591 -11.51 36.13 -35.40
C ILE A 591 -12.56 35.04 -35.34
N GLU A 592 -13.27 34.75 -36.43
CA GLU A 592 -14.13 33.55 -36.51
C GLU A 592 -13.32 32.26 -36.36
N VAL A 593 -12.12 32.16 -36.95
CA VAL A 593 -11.22 31.01 -36.75
C VAL A 593 -10.73 30.91 -35.30
N LEU A 594 -10.37 32.04 -34.65
CA LEU A 594 -9.96 32.04 -33.24
C LEU A 594 -11.12 31.72 -32.29
N LYS A 595 -12.34 32.21 -32.55
CA LYS A 595 -13.54 31.83 -31.79
C LYS A 595 -13.80 30.34 -31.90
N LYS A 596 -13.75 29.79 -33.12
CA LYS A 596 -13.89 28.35 -33.35
C LYS A 596 -12.80 27.56 -32.62
N SER A 597 -11.56 28.04 -32.62
CA SER A 597 -10.49 27.44 -31.84
C SER A 597 -10.79 27.44 -30.34
N LEU A 598 -11.27 28.55 -29.76
CA LEU A 598 -11.68 28.58 -28.34
C LEU A 598 -12.85 27.64 -28.05
N GLU A 599 -13.85 27.58 -28.93
CA GLU A 599 -14.96 26.62 -28.81
C GLU A 599 -14.48 25.17 -28.86
N ASP A 600 -13.55 24.84 -29.76
CA ASP A 600 -12.94 23.52 -29.86
C ASP A 600 -12.14 23.19 -28.59
N LYS A 601 -11.41 24.15 -28.01
CA LYS A 601 -10.77 24.00 -26.70
C LYS A 601 -11.79 23.76 -25.57
N ILE A 602 -12.93 24.46 -25.58
CA ILE A 602 -13.99 24.27 -24.56
C ILE A 602 -14.53 22.84 -24.65
N ARG A 603 -14.76 22.34 -25.87
CA ARG A 603 -15.24 20.97 -26.08
C ARG A 603 -14.29 19.93 -25.50
N ILE A 604 -12.97 20.10 -25.64
CA ILE A 604 -11.96 19.21 -25.06
C ILE A 604 -12.08 19.13 -23.53
N TYR A 605 -12.41 20.24 -22.87
CA TYR A 605 -12.62 20.26 -21.41
C TYR A 605 -13.97 19.65 -20.99
N ASP A 606 -14.98 19.73 -21.85
CA ASP A 606 -16.31 19.15 -21.62
C ASP A 606 -16.36 17.64 -21.95
N GLU A 607 -15.37 17.09 -22.64
CA GLU A 607 -15.34 15.71 -23.10
C GLU A 607 -15.21 14.71 -21.92
N PRO A 608 -16.05 13.65 -21.88
CA PRO A 608 -16.06 12.70 -20.78
C PRO A 608 -14.84 11.77 -20.80
N ILE A 609 -14.65 11.11 -19.68
CA ILE A 609 -13.61 10.10 -19.48
C ILE A 609 -13.90 8.90 -20.39
N THR A 610 -12.94 8.49 -21.22
CA THR A 610 -13.07 7.31 -22.06
C THR A 610 -12.86 6.01 -21.28
N ASP A 611 -13.56 4.94 -21.66
CA ASP A 611 -13.37 3.60 -21.09
C ASP A 611 -11.94 3.06 -21.31
N GLU A 612 -11.26 3.50 -22.37
CA GLU A 612 -9.85 3.19 -22.62
C GLU A 612 -8.93 3.79 -21.54
N ASN A 613 -9.21 5.00 -21.06
CA ASN A 613 -8.44 5.58 -19.95
C ASN A 613 -8.69 4.80 -18.65
N LEU A 614 -9.93 4.35 -18.41
CA LEU A 614 -10.26 3.53 -17.26
C LEU A 614 -9.58 2.15 -17.30
N SER A 615 -9.44 1.53 -18.47
CA SER A 615 -8.74 0.25 -18.63
C SER A 615 -7.23 0.40 -18.45
N LYS A 616 -6.62 1.45 -19.02
CA LYS A 616 -5.20 1.79 -18.80
C LYS A 616 -4.88 1.97 -17.32
N VAL A 617 -5.69 2.75 -16.59
CA VAL A 617 -5.52 2.95 -15.14
C VAL A 617 -5.63 1.63 -14.37
N ARG A 618 -6.57 0.74 -14.73
CA ARG A 618 -6.68 -0.57 -14.09
C ARG A 618 -5.43 -1.42 -14.29
N ASN A 619 -4.88 -1.44 -15.50
CA ASN A 619 -3.66 -2.20 -15.81
C ASN A 619 -2.44 -1.66 -15.05
N GLU A 620 -2.29 -0.33 -14.99
CA GLU A 620 -1.19 0.31 -14.25
C GLU A 620 -1.24 -0.03 -12.75
N LEU A 621 -2.44 0.00 -12.13
CA LEU A 621 -2.60 -0.36 -10.71
C LEU A 621 -2.30 -1.84 -10.45
N LEU A 622 -2.63 -2.74 -11.39
CA LEU A 622 -2.27 -4.14 -11.28
C LEU A 622 -0.76 -4.35 -11.39
N LEU A 623 -0.10 -3.64 -12.30
CA LEU A 623 1.35 -3.66 -12.46
C LEU A 623 2.07 -3.09 -11.24
N GLU A 624 1.59 -1.97 -10.67
CA GLU A 624 2.11 -1.42 -9.42
C GLU A 624 2.03 -2.43 -8.28
N LYS A 625 0.91 -3.17 -8.18
CA LYS A 625 0.74 -4.22 -7.17
C LYS A 625 1.70 -5.39 -7.38
N GLU A 626 1.88 -5.85 -8.62
CA GLU A 626 2.83 -6.92 -8.94
C GLU A 626 4.27 -6.52 -8.61
N ASN A 627 4.67 -5.32 -8.99
CA ASN A 627 5.99 -4.76 -8.68
C ASN A 627 6.21 -4.63 -7.17
N GLN A 628 5.19 -4.21 -6.42
CA GLN A 628 5.26 -4.16 -4.95
C GLN A 628 5.48 -5.56 -4.36
N LEU A 629 4.72 -6.57 -4.80
CA LEU A 629 4.89 -7.95 -4.34
C LEU A 629 6.29 -8.49 -4.67
N HIS A 630 6.77 -8.26 -5.90
CA HIS A 630 8.10 -8.70 -6.31
C HIS A 630 9.21 -8.02 -5.49
N SER A 631 9.08 -6.72 -5.20
CA SER A 631 10.00 -6.02 -4.29
C SER A 631 10.01 -6.60 -2.88
N ARG A 632 8.87 -7.14 -2.39
CA ARG A 632 8.82 -7.84 -1.08
C ARG A 632 9.52 -9.18 -1.11
N GLU A 633 9.26 -9.96 -2.15
CA GLU A 633 9.94 -11.24 -2.37
C GLU A 633 11.46 -11.05 -2.41
N ASN A 634 11.94 -9.99 -3.08
CA ASN A 634 13.37 -9.67 -3.13
C ASN A 634 13.94 -9.27 -1.76
N LYS A 635 13.26 -8.40 -0.99
CA LYS A 635 13.71 -8.01 0.37
C LYS A 635 13.76 -9.20 1.33
N LEU A 636 12.80 -10.11 1.19
CA LEU A 636 12.79 -11.34 1.94
C LEU A 636 13.98 -12.22 1.54
N GLY A 637 14.22 -12.37 0.24
CA GLY A 637 15.40 -13.07 -0.30
C GLY A 637 16.72 -12.50 0.21
N GLU A 638 16.85 -11.16 0.25
CA GLU A 638 18.02 -10.47 0.85
C GLU A 638 18.20 -10.83 2.32
N SER A 639 17.10 -10.86 3.09
CA SER A 639 17.12 -11.20 4.52
C SER A 639 17.51 -12.66 4.76
N ILE A 640 17.00 -13.58 3.94
CA ILE A 640 17.36 -15.00 3.96
C ILE A 640 18.84 -15.17 3.63
N ALA A 641 19.32 -14.53 2.56
CA ALA A 641 20.72 -14.58 2.15
C ALA A 641 21.66 -14.02 3.23
N ALA A 642 21.30 -12.90 3.86
CA ALA A 642 22.07 -12.31 4.96
C ALA A 642 22.14 -13.24 6.19
N LEU A 643 21.06 -13.95 6.51
CA LEU A 643 21.04 -14.92 7.59
C LEU A 643 21.93 -16.13 7.28
N GLN A 644 21.87 -16.65 6.07
CA GLN A 644 22.73 -17.75 5.64
C GLN A 644 24.21 -17.34 5.64
N PHE A 645 24.51 -16.12 5.20
CA PHE A 645 25.85 -15.55 5.31
C PHE A 645 26.31 -15.45 6.77
N GLN A 646 25.43 -15.03 7.68
CA GLN A 646 25.76 -14.96 9.10
C GLN A 646 25.99 -16.34 9.73
N LYS A 647 25.19 -17.36 9.37
CA LYS A 647 25.40 -18.74 9.83
C LYS A 647 26.75 -19.27 9.36
N THR A 648 27.05 -19.11 8.08
CA THR A 648 28.32 -19.55 7.48
C THR A 648 29.53 -18.81 8.04
N ASP A 649 29.43 -17.49 8.27
CA ASP A 649 30.48 -16.70 8.96
C ASP A 649 30.74 -17.23 10.38
N LYS A 650 29.69 -17.55 11.14
CA LYS A 650 29.84 -18.17 12.47
C LYS A 650 30.49 -19.55 12.40
N LYS A 651 30.08 -20.40 11.44
CA LYS A 651 30.70 -21.72 11.22
C LYS A 651 32.19 -21.56 10.93
N SER A 652 32.54 -20.67 10.00
CA SER A 652 33.92 -20.39 9.60
C SER A 652 34.76 -19.91 10.78
N LYS A 653 34.28 -18.92 11.54
CA LYS A 653 34.99 -18.41 12.72
C LYS A 653 35.20 -19.47 13.79
N THR A 654 34.17 -20.27 14.07
CA THR A 654 34.29 -21.36 15.06
C THR A 654 35.31 -22.41 14.59
N LEU A 655 35.35 -22.71 13.29
CA LEU A 655 36.31 -23.63 12.68
C LEU A 655 37.75 -23.09 12.67
N GLU A 656 37.93 -21.79 12.44
CA GLU A 656 39.24 -21.12 12.60
C GLU A 656 39.75 -21.26 14.04
N ILE A 657 38.90 -20.98 15.03
CA ILE A 657 39.26 -21.10 16.45
C ILE A 657 39.54 -22.57 16.82
N TYR A 658 38.70 -23.50 16.38
CA TYR A 658 38.91 -24.95 16.57
C TYR A 658 40.27 -25.41 16.04
N THR A 659 40.62 -25.01 14.81
CA THR A 659 41.91 -25.34 14.17
C THR A 659 43.09 -24.78 14.97
N ALA A 660 42.93 -23.56 15.51
CA ALA A 660 43.95 -22.96 16.36
C ALA A 660 44.11 -23.71 17.69
N ILE A 661 43.03 -24.17 18.31
CA ILE A 661 43.08 -24.97 19.54
C ILE A 661 43.79 -26.30 19.30
N ILE A 662 43.46 -27.02 18.23
CA ILE A 662 44.17 -28.26 17.87
C ILE A 662 45.65 -27.98 17.64
N SER A 663 45.99 -26.88 16.98
CA SER A 663 47.39 -26.48 16.77
C SER A 663 48.10 -26.22 18.10
N VAL A 664 47.43 -25.56 19.07
CA VAL A 664 47.95 -25.39 20.43
C VAL A 664 48.13 -26.73 21.13
N GLN A 665 47.15 -27.63 21.09
CA GLN A 665 47.27 -28.96 21.70
C GLN A 665 48.47 -29.74 21.14
N ALA A 666 48.65 -29.75 19.82
CA ALA A 666 49.78 -30.41 19.16
C ALA A 666 51.13 -29.84 19.63
N LEU A 667 51.22 -28.50 19.73
CA LEU A 667 52.42 -27.82 20.24
C LEU A 667 52.69 -28.16 21.72
N LEU A 668 51.65 -28.25 22.55
CA LEU A 668 51.78 -28.62 23.97
C LEU A 668 52.21 -30.08 24.14
N LEU A 669 51.67 -31.00 23.34
CA LEU A 669 52.08 -32.41 23.33
C LEU A 669 53.54 -32.59 22.87
N GLU A 670 53.95 -31.86 21.84
CA GLU A 670 55.34 -31.87 21.37
C GLU A 670 56.30 -31.29 22.41
N GLU A 671 55.89 -30.26 23.14
CA GLU A 671 56.68 -29.72 24.25
C GLU A 671 56.78 -30.74 25.40
N LEU A 672 55.70 -31.46 25.75
CA LEU A 672 55.71 -32.48 26.81
C LEU A 672 56.64 -33.66 26.48
N SER A 673 56.69 -34.07 25.21
CA SER A 673 57.58 -35.16 24.75
C SER A 673 59.05 -34.72 24.66
N THR A 674 59.32 -33.51 24.15
CA THR A 674 60.69 -32.98 24.03
C THR A 674 61.30 -32.59 25.37
N SER A 675 60.49 -32.12 26.32
CA SER A 675 60.90 -31.81 27.69
C SER A 675 61.08 -33.05 28.58
N LYS A 676 60.79 -34.26 28.06
CA LYS A 676 60.79 -35.54 28.79
C LYS A 676 59.91 -35.55 30.04
N ILE A 677 58.87 -34.71 30.07
CA ILE A 677 57.90 -34.67 31.17
C ILE A 677 56.95 -35.87 31.07
N LEU A 678 56.62 -36.27 29.84
CA LEU A 678 55.89 -37.49 29.51
C LEU A 678 56.70 -38.30 28.49
N SER A 679 56.65 -39.62 28.60
CA SER A 679 57.11 -40.56 27.58
C SER A 679 56.17 -40.57 26.37
N GLU A 680 56.66 -41.00 25.20
CA GLU A 680 55.81 -41.16 24.00
C GLU A 680 54.60 -42.07 24.28
N SER A 681 54.76 -43.12 25.10
CA SER A 681 53.69 -44.02 25.50
C SER A 681 52.61 -43.38 26.40
N GLU A 682 52.98 -42.39 27.22
CA GLU A 682 52.03 -41.66 28.06
C GLU A 682 51.27 -40.60 27.24
N CYS A 683 51.90 -39.98 26.24
CA CYS A 683 51.20 -39.10 25.30
C CYS A 683 50.19 -39.87 24.44
N THR A 684 50.54 -41.08 23.98
CA THR A 684 49.59 -41.95 23.27
C THR A 684 48.44 -42.38 24.16
N GLN A 685 48.67 -42.68 25.45
CA GLN A 685 47.60 -43.01 26.40
C GLN A 685 46.64 -41.85 26.65
N ILE A 686 47.13 -40.60 26.73
CA ILE A 686 46.27 -39.40 26.89
C ILE A 686 45.37 -39.20 25.65
N LEU A 687 45.92 -39.41 24.45
CA LEU A 687 45.15 -39.33 23.21
C LEU A 687 44.15 -40.50 23.08
N GLU A 688 44.57 -41.72 23.42
CA GLU A 688 43.71 -42.91 23.44
C GLU A 688 42.57 -42.80 24.47
N ALA A 689 42.75 -42.06 25.56
CA ALA A 689 41.68 -41.79 26.53
C ALA A 689 40.66 -40.75 26.03
N HIS A 690 41.04 -39.88 25.10
CA HIS A 690 40.20 -38.79 24.58
C HIS A 690 39.46 -39.17 23.28
N ASN A 691 40.07 -40.00 22.43
CA ASN A 691 39.49 -40.50 21.18
C ASN A 691 38.10 -41.16 21.30
N PRO A 692 37.79 -41.99 22.33
CA PRO A 692 36.48 -42.64 22.45
C PRO A 692 35.30 -41.66 22.53
N GLU A 693 35.50 -40.51 23.20
CA GLU A 693 34.48 -39.45 23.32
C GLU A 693 34.26 -38.73 21.97
N ILE A 694 35.31 -38.58 21.15
CA ILE A 694 35.20 -38.04 19.78
C ILE A 694 34.46 -39.02 18.87
N GLU A 695 34.87 -40.30 18.87
CA GLU A 695 34.21 -41.33 18.06
C GLU A 695 32.73 -41.54 18.43
N GLU A 696 32.37 -41.36 19.70
CA GLU A 696 30.98 -41.39 20.14
C GLU A 696 30.15 -40.24 19.55
N LEU A 697 30.71 -39.02 19.51
CA LEU A 697 30.07 -37.87 18.90
C LEU A 697 29.91 -38.06 17.38
N ASP A 698 30.90 -38.62 16.69
CA ASP A 698 30.83 -38.93 15.26
C ASP A 698 29.79 -40.02 14.96
N ARG A 699 29.79 -41.13 15.73
CA ARG A 699 28.76 -42.18 15.59
C ARG A 699 27.35 -41.64 15.85
N LYS A 700 27.20 -40.72 16.81
CA LYS A 700 25.92 -40.08 17.12
C LYS A 700 25.47 -39.15 15.98
N LEU A 701 26.38 -38.39 15.38
CA LEU A 701 26.10 -37.56 14.20
C LEU A 701 25.61 -38.43 13.03
N GLU A 702 26.35 -39.49 12.68
CA GLU A 702 25.98 -40.40 11.59
C GLU A 702 24.60 -41.03 11.83
N TYR A 703 24.33 -41.49 13.05
CA TYR A 703 23.04 -42.06 13.43
C TYR A 703 21.90 -41.04 13.31
N GLU A 704 22.07 -39.83 13.85
CA GLU A 704 21.04 -38.79 13.80
C GLU A 704 20.77 -38.31 12.36
N MET A 705 21.82 -38.14 11.54
CA MET A 705 21.68 -37.80 10.11
C MET A 705 20.89 -38.88 9.36
N LEU A 706 21.31 -40.14 9.47
CA LEU A 706 20.66 -41.26 8.78
C LEU A 706 19.21 -41.43 9.22
N HIS A 707 18.92 -41.29 10.52
CA HIS A 707 17.56 -41.38 11.05
C HIS A 707 16.66 -40.27 10.48
N LYS A 708 17.16 -39.03 10.33
CA LYS A 708 16.37 -37.93 9.79
C LYS A 708 16.13 -38.06 8.29
N GLU A 709 17.14 -38.45 7.52
CA GLU A 709 17.02 -38.69 6.08
C GLU A 709 16.07 -39.86 5.76
N THR A 710 16.16 -40.96 6.51
CA THR A 710 15.26 -42.11 6.31
C THR A 710 13.81 -41.82 6.69
N ALA A 711 13.57 -41.03 7.74
CA ALA A 711 12.24 -40.56 8.11
C ALA A 711 11.60 -39.71 6.98
N GLN A 712 12.40 -38.88 6.30
CA GLN A 712 11.95 -38.10 5.14
C GLN A 712 11.63 -38.98 3.93
N GLN A 713 12.53 -39.92 3.60
CA GLN A 713 12.31 -40.87 2.51
C GLN A 713 11.03 -41.70 2.71
N GLN A 714 10.74 -42.12 3.95
CA GLN A 714 9.48 -42.80 4.27
C GLN A 714 8.25 -41.89 4.08
N HIS A 715 8.36 -40.60 4.42
CA HIS A 715 7.29 -39.63 4.20
C HIS A 715 7.03 -39.39 2.70
N LEU A 716 8.09 -39.34 1.88
CA LEU A 716 8.02 -39.24 0.42
C LEU A 716 7.39 -40.50 -0.20
N LEU A 717 7.78 -41.69 0.24
CA LEU A 717 7.21 -42.97 -0.22
C LEU A 717 5.72 -43.11 0.13
N ASN A 718 5.31 -42.67 1.33
CA ASN A 718 3.89 -42.62 1.71
C ASN A 718 3.09 -41.62 0.86
N ARG A 719 3.73 -40.56 0.36
CA ARG A 719 3.11 -39.56 -0.54
C ARG A 719 3.06 -40.01 -2.01
N GLN A 720 4.02 -40.79 -2.49
CA GLN A 720 3.94 -41.39 -3.84
C GLN A 720 2.82 -42.45 -3.97
N ARG A 721 2.25 -42.89 -2.84
CA ARG A 721 1.07 -43.78 -2.81
C ARG A 721 -0.24 -43.06 -3.18
N TRP A 722 -0.22 -41.75 -3.44
CA TRP A 722 -1.33 -41.01 -4.06
C TRP A 722 -1.31 -41.25 -5.58
N THR A 723 -1.66 -42.47 -5.99
CA THR A 723 -2.04 -42.77 -7.38
C THR A 723 -3.38 -42.09 -7.73
N PRO A 724 -3.73 -41.95 -9.02
CA PRO A 724 -4.93 -41.25 -9.49
C PRO A 724 -6.26 -41.72 -8.87
N ASP A 725 -6.29 -42.86 -8.19
CA ASP A 725 -7.47 -43.49 -7.61
C ASP A 725 -7.99 -42.80 -6.32
N GLY A 726 -7.21 -41.93 -5.67
CA GLY A 726 -7.66 -41.18 -4.49
C GLY A 726 -8.60 -40.00 -4.80
N LEU A 727 -8.83 -39.70 -6.09
CA LEU A 727 -9.49 -38.48 -6.55
C LEU A 727 -11.03 -38.50 -6.47
N GLY A 728 -11.67 -39.57 -6.02
CA GLY A 728 -13.14 -39.65 -6.04
C GLY A 728 -13.70 -39.34 -7.43
N LEU A 729 -12.97 -39.74 -8.49
CA LEU A 729 -13.46 -39.72 -9.86
C LEU A 729 -14.46 -40.85 -9.99
N SER A 730 -15.66 -40.64 -9.45
CA SER A 730 -16.80 -41.49 -9.78
C SER A 730 -16.97 -41.44 -11.30
N ASP A 731 -16.89 -42.60 -11.93
CA ASP A 731 -17.43 -42.87 -13.25
C ASP A 731 -18.96 -42.73 -13.15
N GLU A 732 -19.46 -41.49 -13.02
CA GLU A 732 -20.85 -41.20 -13.36
C GLU A 732 -20.94 -41.23 -14.88
N VAL A 733 -21.17 -42.44 -15.38
CA VAL A 733 -21.75 -42.71 -16.69
C VAL A 733 -23.12 -42.03 -16.71
N MET A 734 -23.16 -40.76 -17.12
CA MET A 734 -24.41 -40.05 -17.35
C MET A 734 -24.77 -40.12 -18.83
N GLU A 735 -25.98 -40.59 -19.12
CA GLU A 735 -26.55 -40.80 -20.44
C GLU A 735 -26.51 -39.53 -21.33
N ILE A 736 -26.43 -39.80 -22.63
CA ILE A 736 -25.81 -38.98 -23.67
C ILE A 736 -26.83 -38.04 -24.34
N ASN A 737 -26.43 -36.78 -24.60
CA ASN A 737 -27.09 -35.89 -25.60
C ASN A 737 -26.04 -34.97 -26.29
N ALA A 738 -25.84 -35.15 -27.60
CA ALA A 738 -24.54 -34.96 -28.27
C ALA A 738 -24.09 -33.52 -28.63
N GLU A 739 -24.96 -32.51 -28.72
CA GLU A 739 -24.57 -31.22 -29.32
C GLU A 739 -24.27 -30.06 -28.34
N ARG A 740 -24.76 -30.12 -27.09
CA ARG A 740 -24.35 -29.18 -26.02
C ARG A 740 -23.15 -29.68 -25.19
N GLN A 741 -22.61 -30.85 -25.54
CA GLN A 741 -21.64 -31.61 -24.74
C GLN A 741 -20.19 -31.18 -24.92
N MET A 742 -19.73 -30.78 -26.10
CA MET A 742 -18.29 -30.50 -26.31
C MET A 742 -17.78 -29.33 -25.47
N SER A 743 -18.52 -28.22 -25.39
CA SER A 743 -18.12 -27.07 -24.59
C SER A 743 -18.19 -27.37 -23.09
N ALA A 744 -19.21 -28.11 -22.63
CA ALA A 744 -19.35 -28.53 -21.24
C ALA A 744 -18.25 -29.53 -20.81
N LEU A 745 -17.94 -30.53 -21.66
CA LEU A 745 -16.86 -31.49 -21.45
C LEU A 745 -15.49 -30.82 -21.51
N LEU A 746 -15.27 -29.88 -22.43
CA LEU A 746 -14.05 -29.08 -22.48
C LEU A 746 -13.90 -28.20 -21.24
N CYS A 747 -14.97 -27.56 -20.75
CA CYS A 747 -14.95 -26.80 -19.51
C CYS A 747 -14.67 -27.69 -18.30
N GLN A 748 -15.27 -28.89 -18.25
CA GLN A 748 -15.03 -29.87 -17.20
C GLN A 748 -13.59 -30.41 -17.24
N ALA A 749 -13.08 -30.72 -18.43
CA ALA A 749 -11.70 -31.15 -18.63
C ALA A 749 -10.71 -30.03 -18.28
N LEU A 750 -10.97 -28.78 -18.69
CA LEU A 750 -10.17 -27.61 -18.32
C LEU A 750 -10.16 -27.39 -16.81
N ASN A 751 -11.31 -27.54 -16.15
CA ASN A 751 -11.41 -27.43 -14.69
C ASN A 751 -10.64 -28.57 -13.99
N LYS A 752 -10.75 -29.81 -14.48
CA LYS A 752 -9.98 -30.97 -13.97
C LYS A 752 -8.48 -30.80 -14.19
N CYS A 753 -8.05 -30.37 -15.37
CA CYS A 753 -6.65 -30.04 -15.66
C CYS A 753 -6.15 -28.92 -14.74
N LYS A 754 -6.95 -27.87 -14.51
CA LYS A 754 -6.60 -26.79 -13.58
C LYS A 754 -6.47 -27.30 -12.14
N GLN A 755 -7.33 -28.21 -11.69
CA GLN A 755 -7.23 -28.86 -10.38
C GLN A 755 -5.97 -29.72 -10.27
N LEU A 756 -5.67 -30.54 -11.27
CA LEU A 756 -4.46 -31.37 -11.32
C LEU A 756 -3.18 -30.52 -11.32
N VAL A 757 -3.13 -29.47 -12.14
CA VAL A 757 -2.00 -28.53 -12.17
C VAL A 757 -1.83 -27.84 -10.82
N ASN A 758 -2.91 -27.43 -10.17
CA ASN A 758 -2.85 -26.83 -8.84
C ASN A 758 -2.36 -27.80 -7.77
N LEU A 759 -2.85 -29.05 -7.77
CA LEU A 759 -2.41 -30.11 -6.86
C LEU A 759 -0.94 -30.46 -7.06
N HIS A 760 -0.51 -30.59 -8.32
CA HIS A 760 0.89 -30.88 -8.63
C HIS A 760 1.81 -29.72 -8.23
N ARG A 761 1.38 -28.47 -8.50
CA ARG A 761 2.09 -27.27 -8.04
C ARG A 761 2.18 -27.21 -6.51
N GLN A 762 1.10 -27.51 -5.80
CA GLN A 762 1.10 -27.57 -4.34
C GLN A 762 2.03 -28.69 -3.83
N SER A 763 1.99 -29.87 -4.46
CA SER A 763 2.87 -30.98 -4.09
C SER A 763 4.33 -30.63 -4.29
N LEU A 764 4.68 -30.02 -5.42
CA LEU A 764 6.05 -29.58 -5.70
C LEU A 764 6.51 -28.51 -4.70
N GLN A 765 5.63 -27.56 -4.35
CA GLN A 765 5.93 -26.56 -3.34
C GLN A 765 6.18 -27.18 -1.97
N GLU A 766 5.36 -28.15 -1.55
CA GLU A 766 5.52 -28.86 -0.28
C GLU A 766 6.78 -29.74 -0.27
N GLU A 767 7.16 -30.33 -1.40
CA GLU A 767 8.40 -31.10 -1.56
C GLU A 767 9.64 -30.21 -1.42
N GLN A 768 9.69 -29.11 -2.18
CA GLN A 768 10.75 -28.09 -2.06
C GLN A 768 10.88 -27.56 -0.63
N TRP A 769 9.75 -27.44 0.06
CA TRP A 769 9.69 -27.06 1.45
C TRP A 769 10.30 -28.08 2.41
N ASN A 770 9.92 -29.35 2.26
CA ASN A 770 10.44 -30.43 3.09
C ASN A 770 11.95 -30.59 2.88
N ASP A 771 12.45 -30.35 1.67
CA ASP A 771 13.88 -30.40 1.36
C ASP A 771 14.64 -29.26 2.06
N VAL A 772 14.15 -28.02 1.97
CA VAL A 772 14.78 -26.86 2.65
C VAL A 772 14.77 -27.03 4.18
N VAL A 773 13.67 -27.54 4.76
CA VAL A 773 13.57 -27.79 6.21
C VAL A 773 14.51 -28.91 6.65
N LEU A 774 14.64 -29.96 5.84
CA LEU A 774 15.58 -31.05 6.11
C LEU A 774 17.02 -30.55 6.08
N GLU A 775 17.39 -29.81 5.03
CA GLU A 775 18.73 -29.24 4.91
C GLU A 775 19.06 -28.36 6.12
N ASP A 776 18.14 -27.49 6.56
CA ASP A 776 18.34 -26.66 7.76
C ASP A 776 18.48 -27.52 9.03
N LEU A 777 17.67 -28.57 9.18
CA LEU A 777 17.76 -29.47 10.33
C LEU A 777 19.09 -30.21 10.36
N LEU A 778 19.53 -30.74 9.22
CA LEU A 778 20.81 -31.44 9.09
C LEU A 778 21.99 -30.50 9.36
N GLU A 779 21.96 -29.27 8.82
CA GLU A 779 22.96 -28.24 9.11
C GLU A 779 23.01 -27.89 10.60
N ASN A 780 21.87 -27.83 11.29
CA ASN A 780 21.82 -27.57 12.73
C ASN A 780 22.39 -28.74 13.54
N ILE A 781 22.08 -29.98 13.18
CA ILE A 781 22.65 -31.18 13.83
C ILE A 781 24.17 -31.20 13.64
N GLU A 782 24.66 -30.96 12.43
CA GLU A 782 26.09 -30.87 12.12
C GLU A 782 26.78 -29.75 12.93
N MET A 783 26.11 -28.61 13.11
CA MET A 783 26.64 -27.50 13.91
C MET A 783 26.69 -27.84 15.41
N ASP A 784 25.64 -28.44 15.94
CA ASP A 784 25.55 -28.78 17.36
C ASP A 784 26.59 -29.85 17.73
N THR A 785 26.80 -30.85 16.87
CA THR A 785 27.87 -31.84 17.04
C THR A 785 29.24 -31.21 16.89
N PHE A 786 29.43 -30.30 15.93
CA PHE A 786 30.68 -29.55 15.79
C PHE A 786 30.99 -28.69 17.04
N LEU A 787 30.00 -28.05 17.65
CA LEU A 787 30.16 -27.32 18.90
C LEU A 787 30.48 -28.24 20.09
N ALA A 788 29.89 -29.44 20.12
CA ALA A 788 30.22 -30.46 21.12
C ALA A 788 31.68 -30.93 20.97
N LEU A 789 32.13 -31.22 19.75
CA LEU A 789 33.53 -31.53 19.43
C LEU A 789 34.47 -30.40 19.83
N TYR A 790 34.13 -29.16 19.48
CA TYR A 790 34.88 -27.98 19.92
C TYR A 790 35.01 -27.89 21.45
N SER A 791 33.93 -28.20 22.19
CA SER A 791 33.96 -28.22 23.66
C SER A 791 34.85 -29.33 24.23
N GLN A 792 34.94 -30.46 23.52
CA GLN A 792 35.75 -31.62 23.86
C GLN A 792 37.25 -31.31 23.67
N GLU A 793 37.58 -30.62 22.57
CA GLU A 793 38.94 -30.15 22.31
C GLU A 793 39.39 -29.07 23.29
N LEU A 794 38.50 -28.14 23.65
CA LEU A 794 38.81 -27.16 24.70
C LEU A 794 39.16 -27.83 26.04
N ARG A 795 38.47 -28.92 26.41
CA ARG A 795 38.78 -29.68 27.63
C ARG A 795 40.17 -30.32 27.57
N LEU A 796 40.53 -30.94 26.45
CA LEU A 796 41.88 -31.49 26.25
C LEU A 796 42.95 -30.39 26.28
N ALA A 797 42.69 -29.26 25.62
CA ALA A 797 43.61 -28.13 25.63
C ALA A 797 43.84 -27.57 27.05
N ALA A 798 42.78 -27.47 27.86
CA ALA A 798 42.87 -27.07 29.27
C ALA A 798 43.71 -28.06 30.11
N TYR A 799 43.48 -29.35 29.92
CA TYR A 799 44.25 -30.41 30.58
C TYR A 799 45.74 -30.37 30.21
N LEU A 800 46.06 -30.24 28.92
CA LEU A 800 47.44 -30.12 28.44
C LEU A 800 48.13 -28.85 28.92
N THR A 801 47.41 -27.72 28.96
CA THR A 801 47.91 -26.44 29.48
C THR A 801 48.26 -26.54 30.97
N LYS A 802 47.47 -27.32 31.73
CA LYS A 802 47.74 -27.63 33.15
C LYS A 802 48.99 -28.48 33.30
N LEU A 803 49.12 -29.58 32.57
CA LEU A 803 50.29 -30.48 32.62
C LEU A 803 51.59 -29.76 32.25
N THR A 804 51.53 -28.87 31.27
CA THR A 804 52.68 -28.09 30.80
C THR A 804 53.03 -26.91 31.70
N MET A 805 52.14 -26.44 32.58
CA MET A 805 52.34 -25.22 33.38
C MET A 805 52.57 -23.95 32.53
N VAL A 806 51.85 -23.82 31.42
CA VAL A 806 51.95 -22.65 30.53
C VAL A 806 51.34 -21.41 31.19
N PRO A 807 52.08 -20.29 31.28
CA PRO A 807 51.51 -19.03 31.74
C PRO A 807 50.40 -18.56 30.80
N VAL A 808 49.27 -18.10 31.35
CA VAL A 808 48.12 -17.56 30.58
C VAL A 808 48.54 -16.47 29.57
N ARG A 809 49.53 -15.63 29.94
CA ARG A 809 50.10 -14.61 29.04
C ARG A 809 50.78 -15.19 27.80
N MET A 810 51.34 -16.39 27.91
CA MET A 810 51.98 -17.08 26.79
C MET A 810 50.95 -17.78 25.91
N LEU A 811 49.94 -18.41 26.49
CA LEU A 811 48.81 -18.99 25.75
C LEU A 811 48.07 -17.92 24.94
N HIS A 812 47.86 -16.73 25.52
CA HIS A 812 47.30 -15.58 24.80
C HIS A 812 48.17 -15.14 23.63
N LYS A 813 49.51 -15.14 23.77
CA LYS A 813 50.42 -14.81 22.65
C LYS A 813 50.38 -15.86 21.53
N LEU A 814 50.31 -17.14 21.88
CA LEU A 814 50.22 -18.24 20.91
C LEU A 814 48.89 -18.19 20.14
N LEU A 815 47.77 -17.96 20.83
CA LEU A 815 46.47 -17.77 20.20
C LEU A 815 46.46 -16.52 19.29
N ASN A 816 47.06 -15.41 19.70
CA ASN A 816 47.21 -14.22 18.84
C ASN A 816 48.03 -14.51 17.56
N LEU A 817 48.99 -15.43 17.60
CA LEU A 817 49.79 -15.82 16.42
C LEU A 817 49.01 -16.76 15.48
N LEU A 818 48.20 -17.67 16.05
CA LEU A 818 47.40 -18.64 15.29
C LEU A 818 46.09 -18.05 14.76
N LEU A 819 45.57 -17.00 15.41
CA LEU A 819 44.32 -16.31 15.07
C LEU A 819 44.55 -14.80 14.85
N PRO A 820 45.29 -14.41 13.80
CA PRO A 820 45.64 -13.01 13.55
C PRO A 820 44.43 -12.14 13.13
N SER A 821 43.33 -12.76 12.69
CA SER A 821 42.08 -12.11 12.27
C SER A 821 41.04 -11.97 13.39
N SER A 822 41.26 -12.59 14.56
CA SER A 822 40.28 -12.62 15.65
C SER A 822 40.34 -11.35 16.51
N SER A 823 39.19 -10.95 17.03
CA SER A 823 39.09 -9.82 17.96
C SER A 823 39.65 -10.17 19.34
N GLN A 824 40.10 -9.16 20.10
CA GLN A 824 40.63 -9.38 21.44
C GLN A 824 39.58 -9.92 22.42
N THR A 825 38.30 -9.61 22.20
CA THR A 825 37.16 -10.18 22.96
C THR A 825 36.95 -11.67 22.68
N GLU A 826 37.10 -12.11 21.43
CA GLU A 826 37.00 -13.53 21.07
C GLU A 826 38.17 -14.32 21.65
N LEU A 827 39.40 -13.78 21.56
CA LEU A 827 40.59 -14.41 22.13
C LEU A 827 40.51 -14.55 23.66
N LEU A 828 39.99 -13.54 24.36
CA LEU A 828 39.77 -13.58 25.80
C LEU A 828 38.69 -14.63 26.16
N SER A 829 37.60 -14.72 25.40
CA SER A 829 36.57 -15.74 25.66
C SER A 829 37.08 -17.18 25.54
N VAL A 830 37.98 -17.43 24.59
CA VAL A 830 38.64 -18.74 24.41
C VAL A 830 39.61 -19.02 25.56
N LEU A 831 40.38 -18.01 25.99
CA LEU A 831 41.27 -18.13 27.15
C LEU A 831 40.51 -18.38 28.44
N ASP A 832 39.44 -17.64 28.68
CA ASP A 832 38.58 -17.77 29.85
C ASP A 832 37.97 -19.18 29.86
N SER A 833 37.52 -19.70 28.72
CA SER A 833 37.00 -21.07 28.57
C SER A 833 38.04 -22.15 28.88
N ILE A 834 39.30 -21.97 28.46
CA ILE A 834 40.41 -22.88 28.81
C ILE A 834 40.73 -22.78 30.31
N SER A 835 40.57 -21.60 30.92
CA SER A 835 40.85 -21.35 32.34
C SER A 835 39.72 -21.71 33.30
N ASP A 836 38.45 -21.68 32.90
CA ASP A 836 37.32 -22.11 33.75
C ASP A 836 37.22 -23.65 33.79
N ARG A 837 37.49 -24.31 32.66
CA ARG A 837 37.59 -25.78 32.58
C ARG A 837 38.82 -26.33 33.35
N TYR A 838 39.74 -25.45 33.74
CA TYR A 838 40.90 -25.76 34.59
C TYR A 838 40.48 -26.11 36.03
N SER A 839 39.36 -25.56 36.52
CA SER A 839 38.85 -25.77 37.90
C SER A 839 37.90 -26.96 38.09
N ASP A 840 37.19 -27.41 37.05
CA ASP A 840 36.12 -28.42 37.16
C ASP A 840 36.61 -29.89 37.11
N SER A 841 37.87 -30.16 36.76
CA SER A 841 38.42 -31.53 36.66
C SER A 841 38.84 -32.15 38.00
N VAL A 842 38.31 -31.67 39.13
CA VAL A 842 38.69 -32.12 40.48
C VAL A 842 37.71 -33.17 41.00
N ILE A 843 37.97 -34.44 40.65
CA ILE A 843 37.77 -35.56 41.58
C ILE A 843 39.06 -36.40 41.57
N GLU A 844 39.75 -36.33 42.71
CA GLU A 844 40.79 -37.23 43.24
C GLU A 844 42.06 -37.47 42.43
N SER A 845 43.14 -36.78 42.83
CA SER A 845 44.39 -37.44 43.22
C SER A 845 45.21 -36.48 44.08
N ASP A 846 45.26 -36.77 45.38
CA ASP A 846 46.18 -36.15 46.33
C ASP A 846 47.62 -36.40 45.90
N ILE A 847 48.32 -35.36 45.47
CA ILE A 847 49.78 -35.32 45.55
C ILE A 847 50.16 -33.99 46.18
N SER A 848 50.52 -34.05 47.46
CA SER A 848 51.19 -32.99 48.19
C SER A 848 52.55 -32.68 47.54
N VAL A 849 52.67 -31.53 46.88
CA VAL A 849 53.97 -30.93 46.56
C VAL A 849 53.89 -29.44 46.86
N GLU A 850 54.11 -29.07 48.12
CA GLU A 850 54.64 -27.75 48.46
C GLU A 850 56.16 -27.88 48.69
N GLU A 851 56.91 -26.84 48.29
CA GLU A 851 58.37 -26.67 48.36
C GLU A 851 59.25 -27.22 47.22
N ALA A 852 59.00 -26.83 45.95
CA ALA A 852 60.02 -26.93 44.87
C ALA A 852 59.94 -25.83 43.79
N ASP A 853 59.35 -24.67 44.11
CA ASP A 853 58.63 -23.88 43.09
C ASP A 853 59.45 -22.75 42.41
N SER A 854 60.66 -22.46 42.88
CA SER A 854 61.49 -21.35 42.34
C SER A 854 62.45 -21.78 41.20
N CYS A 855 62.98 -23.01 41.26
CA CYS A 855 64.00 -23.46 40.30
C CYS A 855 63.42 -24.05 38.99
N ARG A 856 62.19 -24.59 39.02
CA ARG A 856 61.50 -25.08 37.80
C ARG A 856 61.00 -23.93 36.91
N LYS A 857 60.51 -22.82 37.49
CA LYS A 857 60.00 -21.65 36.76
C LYS A 857 61.00 -21.02 35.76
N ARG A 858 62.32 -21.02 36.06
CA ARG A 858 63.35 -20.52 35.12
C ARG A 858 63.67 -21.47 33.96
N LYS A 859 63.53 -22.79 34.12
CA LYS A 859 63.76 -23.77 33.04
C LYS A 859 62.65 -23.75 31.99
N HIS A 860 61.40 -23.56 32.40
CA HIS A 860 60.25 -23.50 31.49
C HIS A 860 60.17 -22.18 30.70
N GLN A 861 60.68 -21.07 31.22
CA GLN A 861 60.61 -19.77 30.53
C GLN A 861 61.37 -19.74 29.19
N GLY A 862 62.51 -20.44 29.08
CA GLY A 862 63.26 -20.57 27.85
C GLY A 862 62.59 -21.50 26.82
N SER A 863 61.90 -22.55 27.29
CA SER A 863 61.21 -23.48 26.41
C SER A 863 59.92 -22.89 25.82
N TRP A 864 59.18 -22.08 26.58
CA TRP A 864 58.04 -21.32 26.06
C TRP A 864 58.41 -20.27 25.00
N GLN A 865 59.58 -19.62 25.14
CA GLN A 865 60.08 -18.69 24.12
C GLN A 865 60.56 -19.43 22.86
N ALA A 866 61.12 -20.63 23.01
CA ALA A 866 61.47 -21.49 21.89
C ALA A 866 60.22 -21.98 21.14
N LEU A 867 59.16 -22.34 21.87
CA LEU A 867 57.86 -22.71 21.31
C LEU A 867 57.22 -21.55 20.54
N GLU A 868 57.20 -20.33 21.11
CA GLU A 868 56.72 -19.13 20.40
C GLU A 868 57.52 -18.87 19.11
N SER A 869 58.85 -19.00 19.17
CA SER A 869 59.74 -18.80 18.02
C SER A 869 59.54 -19.87 16.94
N LYS A 870 59.29 -21.11 17.36
CA LYS A 870 59.00 -22.23 16.47
C LYS A 870 57.66 -22.06 15.76
N VAL A 871 56.61 -21.65 16.47
CA VAL A 871 55.30 -21.33 15.87
C VAL A 871 55.42 -20.21 14.84
N ARG A 872 56.20 -19.16 15.14
CA ARG A 872 56.49 -18.10 14.16
C ARG A 872 57.20 -18.66 12.93
N GLN A 873 58.19 -19.52 13.11
CA GLN A 873 58.94 -20.13 12.01
C GLN A 873 58.06 -21.08 11.16
N ASP A 874 57.19 -21.86 11.80
CA ASP A 874 56.25 -22.78 11.14
C ASP A 874 55.14 -22.04 10.38
N LEU A 875 54.69 -20.90 10.91
CA LEU A 875 53.78 -20.01 10.20
C LEU A 875 54.45 -19.35 8.99
N ILE A 876 55.73 -18.98 9.10
CA ILE A 876 56.52 -18.43 8.00
C ILE A 876 56.77 -19.50 6.92
N SER A 877 57.11 -20.73 7.30
CA SER A 877 57.34 -21.84 6.34
C SER A 877 56.05 -22.27 5.65
N LYS A 878 54.95 -22.48 6.39
CA LYS A 878 53.60 -22.75 5.82
C LYS A 878 53.11 -21.59 4.95
N GLY A 879 53.43 -20.35 5.31
CA GLY A 879 53.13 -19.17 4.51
C GLY A 879 53.88 -19.16 3.18
N LEU A 880 55.17 -19.55 3.18
CA LEU A 880 56.00 -19.70 1.99
C LEU A 880 55.48 -20.82 1.07
N GLU A 881 55.09 -21.96 1.66
CA GLU A 881 54.50 -23.09 0.93
C GLU A 881 53.12 -22.75 0.32
N LYS A 882 52.26 -22.02 1.04
CA LYS A 882 50.99 -21.52 0.51
C LYS A 882 51.19 -20.49 -0.60
N MET A 883 52.23 -19.66 -0.53
CA MET A 883 52.61 -18.76 -1.63
C MET A 883 53.08 -19.53 -2.87
N HIS A 884 53.83 -20.63 -2.68
CA HIS A 884 54.27 -21.51 -3.76
C HIS A 884 53.13 -22.34 -4.36
N SER A 885 52.13 -22.76 -3.57
CA SER A 885 50.95 -23.48 -4.07
C SER A 885 49.92 -22.55 -4.72
N ALA A 886 49.71 -21.34 -4.20
CA ALA A 886 48.83 -20.33 -4.81
C ALA A 886 49.35 -19.82 -6.16
N ASN A 887 50.68 -19.81 -6.38
CA ASN A 887 51.25 -19.51 -7.70
C ASN A 887 51.11 -20.67 -8.70
N ARG A 888 50.92 -21.92 -8.25
CA ARG A 888 50.54 -23.06 -9.11
C ARG A 888 49.02 -23.15 -9.37
N SER A 889 48.17 -22.69 -8.46
CA SER A 889 46.70 -22.80 -8.60
C SER A 889 46.04 -21.65 -9.38
N LYS A 890 46.77 -20.57 -9.69
CA LYS A 890 46.29 -19.47 -10.54
C LYS A 890 46.00 -19.89 -11.98
N GLU A 891 46.54 -21.02 -12.45
CA GLU A 891 46.23 -21.57 -13.78
C GLU A 891 45.01 -22.52 -13.82
N SER A 892 44.48 -22.96 -12.67
CA SER A 892 43.45 -24.02 -12.63
C SER A 892 42.15 -23.67 -11.87
N LEU A 893 42.12 -22.58 -11.09
CA LEU A 893 40.96 -22.24 -10.25
C LEU A 893 39.84 -21.45 -10.96
N LEU A 894 40.07 -20.91 -12.16
CA LEU A 894 39.00 -20.27 -12.96
C LEU A 894 38.05 -21.30 -13.61
N LYS A 895 38.40 -22.59 -13.65
CA LYS A 895 37.60 -23.63 -14.33
C LYS A 895 36.85 -24.60 -13.41
N LYS A 896 37.14 -24.64 -12.10
CA LYS A 896 36.65 -25.72 -11.22
C LYS A 896 35.81 -25.30 -10.01
N LYS A 897 35.61 -24.00 -9.75
CA LYS A 897 34.78 -23.52 -8.62
C LYS A 897 33.48 -22.81 -9.00
N GLN A 898 33.05 -22.90 -10.26
CA GLN A 898 31.76 -22.35 -10.71
C GLN A 898 30.63 -23.39 -10.81
N LEU A 899 30.95 -24.69 -10.76
CA LEU A 899 29.97 -25.77 -10.99
C LEU A 899 29.19 -26.23 -9.75
N ALA A 900 29.64 -25.95 -8.53
CA ALA A 900 28.95 -26.40 -7.30
C ALA A 900 28.07 -25.32 -6.64
N LEU A 901 28.03 -24.10 -7.19
CA LEU A 901 27.18 -23.00 -6.71
C LEU A 901 26.08 -22.63 -7.72
N MET A 902 26.15 -23.14 -8.96
CA MET A 902 25.20 -22.82 -10.03
C MET A 902 23.91 -23.64 -10.00
N GLU A 903 23.86 -24.77 -9.28
CA GLU A 903 22.62 -25.57 -9.19
C GLU A 903 21.67 -25.12 -8.09
N ARG A 904 22.07 -24.21 -7.18
CA ARG A 904 21.30 -23.89 -5.97
C ARG A 904 20.75 -22.46 -5.85
N THR A 905 20.73 -21.68 -6.93
CA THR A 905 20.20 -20.29 -6.89
C THR A 905 19.25 -19.90 -8.02
N SER A 906 18.63 -20.85 -8.72
CA SER A 906 17.49 -20.54 -9.59
C SER A 906 16.19 -20.45 -8.78
N PHE A 907 16.06 -19.40 -7.96
CA PHE A 907 14.73 -18.93 -7.57
C PHE A 907 14.18 -18.07 -8.70
N SER A 908 13.53 -18.71 -9.66
CA SER A 908 12.62 -18.04 -10.59
C SER A 908 11.54 -19.03 -11.03
N PRO A 909 10.32 -18.93 -10.48
CA PRO A 909 9.16 -19.46 -11.17
C PRO A 909 8.82 -18.49 -12.31
N LEU A 910 9.49 -18.64 -13.45
CA LEU A 910 9.05 -18.03 -14.70
C LEU A 910 7.75 -18.75 -15.12
N GLY A 911 6.61 -18.15 -14.82
CA GLY A 911 5.33 -18.85 -14.98
C GLY A 911 4.08 -17.99 -14.86
N CYS A 912 4.08 -16.77 -15.40
CA CYS A 912 2.87 -16.04 -15.78
C CYS A 912 3.18 -15.00 -16.87
N LEU A 913 3.64 -15.46 -18.03
CA LEU A 913 3.45 -14.68 -19.25
C LEU A 913 1.98 -14.86 -19.67
N SER A 914 1.15 -13.87 -19.33
CA SER A 914 -0.16 -13.70 -19.93
C SER A 914 0.02 -13.61 -21.45
N ARG A 915 -0.66 -14.52 -22.14
CA ARG A 915 -0.75 -14.62 -23.60
C ARG A 915 -1.44 -13.37 -24.13
N HIS A 916 -0.69 -12.33 -24.46
CA HIS A 916 -1.19 -11.22 -25.28
C HIS A 916 -0.99 -11.54 -26.76
N PRO A 917 -2.03 -11.38 -27.61
CA PRO A 917 -1.82 -11.39 -29.05
C PRO A 917 -1.04 -10.12 -29.44
N PRO A 918 -0.09 -10.19 -30.40
CA PRO A 918 0.54 -8.99 -30.92
C PRO A 918 -0.50 -8.15 -31.66
N VAL A 919 -0.63 -6.88 -31.26
CA VAL A 919 -1.32 -5.87 -32.06
C VAL A 919 -0.48 -5.65 -33.32
N GLU A 920 -1.09 -5.92 -34.47
CA GLU A 920 -0.56 -5.64 -35.80
C GLU A 920 -0.27 -4.13 -35.93
N HIS A 921 1.01 -3.77 -36.01
CA HIS A 921 1.41 -2.52 -36.65
C HIS A 921 1.69 -2.81 -38.12
N PHE A 922 0.72 -2.49 -38.97
CA PHE A 922 0.93 -2.27 -40.39
C PHE A 922 1.85 -1.05 -40.58
N VAL A 923 3.12 -1.27 -40.93
CA VAL A 923 3.83 -0.54 -42.00
C VAL A 923 4.96 -1.44 -42.51
N GLN A 924 4.92 -1.79 -43.80
CA GLN A 924 5.96 -2.45 -44.59
C GLN A 924 6.36 -1.47 -45.73
N PRO A 925 7.42 -1.72 -46.52
CA PRO A 925 8.83 -1.99 -46.20
C PRO A 925 9.76 -0.95 -46.91
N ASP A 926 11.08 -1.01 -46.64
CA ASP A 926 12.05 -0.88 -47.73
C ASP A 926 13.39 -1.60 -47.41
N SER A 927 13.47 -2.80 -47.99
CA SER A 927 14.54 -3.39 -48.82
C SER A 927 16.02 -3.50 -48.40
N LEU A 928 16.53 -4.73 -48.67
CA LEU A 928 17.90 -5.17 -49.02
C LEU A 928 18.91 -5.33 -47.85
N ASN A 929 19.57 -6.47 -47.60
CA ASN A 929 19.96 -7.54 -48.52
C ASN A 929 20.21 -8.90 -47.82
N THR A 930 19.87 -9.93 -48.60
CA THR A 930 20.07 -11.37 -48.49
C THR A 930 21.55 -11.79 -48.52
N ALA A 931 21.96 -12.79 -47.72
CA ALA A 931 22.67 -13.99 -48.22
C ALA A 931 23.13 -14.94 -47.10
N ALA A 932 22.84 -16.24 -47.35
CA ALA A 932 23.59 -17.44 -47.01
C ALA A 932 23.68 -17.89 -45.54
N ALA A 933 22.87 -18.92 -45.26
CA ALA A 933 23.12 -19.91 -44.23
C ALA A 933 24.41 -20.69 -44.56
N GLU A 934 25.37 -20.65 -43.64
CA GLU A 934 26.30 -21.76 -43.42
C GLU A 934 26.14 -22.20 -41.96
N ALA A 935 25.78 -23.47 -41.81
CA ALA A 935 25.77 -24.16 -40.54
C ALA A 935 27.21 -24.22 -40.01
N ILE A 936 27.45 -23.54 -38.88
CA ILE A 936 28.61 -23.81 -38.03
C ILE A 936 28.05 -24.22 -36.68
N GLU A 937 28.11 -25.53 -36.43
CA GLU A 937 28.04 -26.11 -35.09
C GLU A 937 29.10 -25.43 -34.21
N LEU A 938 28.68 -24.76 -33.14
CA LEU A 938 29.58 -24.36 -32.08
C LEU A 938 28.88 -24.50 -30.73
N LEU A 939 29.42 -25.45 -29.97
CA LEU A 939 29.10 -25.83 -28.62
C LEU A 939 29.05 -24.62 -27.67
N ASP A 940 27.91 -24.52 -26.99
CA ASP A 940 27.78 -24.41 -25.54
C ASP A 940 28.96 -23.78 -24.78
N THR A 941 28.87 -22.46 -24.54
CA THR A 941 29.47 -21.82 -23.36
C THR A 941 28.56 -20.66 -22.95
N GLY A 942 27.58 -20.97 -22.11
CA GLY A 942 26.76 -19.99 -21.41
C GLY A 942 27.59 -19.22 -20.37
N GLU A 943 28.29 -18.18 -20.80
CA GLU A 943 28.86 -17.17 -19.90
C GLU A 943 27.93 -15.96 -19.82
N LYS A 944 27.17 -15.83 -18.73
CA LYS A 944 26.55 -14.56 -18.33
C LYS A 944 27.25 -14.05 -17.08
N ILE A 945 28.10 -13.04 -17.26
CA ILE A 945 28.70 -12.25 -16.19
C ILE A 945 27.58 -11.39 -15.57
N PHE A 946 27.26 -11.60 -14.30
CA PHE A 946 26.44 -10.67 -13.54
C PHE A 946 27.28 -9.45 -13.15
N LEU A 947 27.12 -8.37 -13.90
CA LEU A 947 27.42 -7.02 -13.41
C LEU A 947 26.18 -6.55 -12.67
N PHE A 948 26.28 -6.33 -11.35
CA PHE A 948 25.31 -5.49 -10.65
C PHE A 948 25.40 -4.09 -11.27
N ARG A 949 24.46 -3.80 -12.17
CA ARG A 949 24.20 -2.44 -12.65
C ARG A 949 23.13 -1.87 -11.76
N ASP A 950 23.46 -0.78 -11.10
CA ASP A 950 22.49 0.17 -10.58
C ASP A 950 21.64 0.67 -11.77
N GLU A 951 20.33 0.43 -11.76
CA GLU A 951 19.44 0.97 -12.80
C GLU A 951 19.09 2.42 -12.50
N ARG A 952 19.90 3.30 -13.08
CA ARG A 952 19.57 4.59 -13.72
C ARG A 952 18.53 5.48 -13.02
N ASP A 953 19.04 6.54 -12.40
CA ASP A 953 18.39 7.84 -12.32
C ASP A 953 18.12 8.43 -13.73
N PRO A 954 17.09 9.28 -13.90
CA PRO A 954 16.56 9.69 -15.20
C PRO A 954 17.53 10.62 -15.96
N ILE A 955 17.62 10.38 -17.26
CA ILE A 955 18.45 11.14 -18.21
C ILE A 955 17.84 12.53 -18.43
N LEU A 956 18.54 13.56 -17.98
CA LEU A 956 18.52 14.90 -18.59
C LEU A 956 19.91 15.20 -19.18
N ALA A 957 19.89 15.89 -20.33
CA ALA A 957 20.95 15.90 -21.33
C ALA A 957 22.06 16.97 -21.15
N LEU A 958 23.11 16.79 -21.97
CA LEU A 958 24.13 17.75 -22.43
C LEU A 958 25.29 18.15 -21.49
N HIS A 959 26.48 17.58 -21.74
CA HIS A 959 27.64 18.25 -22.37
C HIS A 959 28.95 17.46 -22.16
N SER A 960 29.67 17.22 -23.26
CA SER A 960 30.95 16.53 -23.33
C SER A 960 32.13 17.42 -22.91
N SER A 961 33.03 16.90 -22.07
CA SER A 961 34.43 17.37 -21.96
C SER A 961 35.37 16.26 -21.41
N PRO A 962 36.69 16.33 -21.65
CA PRO A 962 37.50 15.13 -21.89
C PRO A 962 38.16 14.48 -20.66
N ARG A 963 38.43 13.18 -20.82
CA ARG A 963 39.07 12.23 -19.89
C ARG A 963 40.32 12.77 -19.20
N LYS A 964 40.33 12.80 -17.86
CA LYS A 964 41.55 12.82 -17.03
C LYS A 964 41.68 11.51 -16.23
N LYS A 965 42.90 10.95 -16.23
CA LYS A 965 43.30 9.67 -15.62
C LYS A 965 43.02 9.66 -14.10
N LYS A 966 42.34 8.61 -13.62
CA LYS A 966 42.13 8.33 -12.17
C LYS A 966 43.47 8.17 -11.46
N LYS A 967 43.75 9.03 -10.47
CA LYS A 967 44.78 8.80 -9.44
C LYS A 967 44.16 7.99 -8.29
N ASN A 968 44.83 6.93 -7.88
CA ASN A 968 44.38 6.02 -6.83
C ASN A 968 44.40 6.70 -5.44
N PHE A 969 43.31 6.47 -4.69
CA PHE A 969 42.92 7.15 -3.45
C PHE A 969 43.71 6.71 -2.20
N LEU A 970 44.74 5.86 -2.33
CA LEU A 970 45.45 5.23 -1.21
C LEU A 970 46.70 5.98 -0.71
N ASN A 971 47.05 7.13 -1.29
CA ASN A 971 48.25 7.89 -0.90
C ASN A 971 47.98 9.22 -0.16
N SER A 972 46.73 9.58 0.15
CA SER A 972 46.41 10.88 0.78
C SER A 972 46.44 10.89 2.32
N LYS A 973 46.59 9.74 3.00
CA LYS A 973 46.61 9.68 4.48
C LYS A 973 48.00 9.64 5.12
N LYS A 974 49.08 9.75 4.34
CA LYS A 974 50.47 9.75 4.85
C LYS A 974 51.20 11.11 4.74
N ALA A 975 50.55 12.14 4.20
CA ALA A 975 51.13 13.48 4.00
C ALA A 975 50.61 14.56 4.97
N ALA A 976 49.69 14.23 5.89
CA ALA A 976 49.11 15.19 6.84
C ALA A 976 49.80 15.21 8.22
N LEU A 977 50.94 14.51 8.39
CA LEU A 977 51.66 14.43 9.67
C LEU A 977 53.13 14.87 9.57
N ALA A 978 53.49 15.62 8.52
CA ALA A 978 54.86 16.09 8.28
C ALA A 978 54.98 17.62 8.07
N ASN A 979 53.95 18.42 8.39
CA ASN A 979 54.04 19.89 8.40
C ASN A 979 53.17 20.46 9.53
N MET A 980 53.67 20.34 10.75
CA MET A 980 53.44 21.27 11.86
C MET A 980 54.79 21.45 12.55
N GLY A 981 55.62 22.28 11.92
CA GLY A 981 56.60 23.13 12.57
C GLY A 981 56.13 24.56 12.40
#